data_AF-A0A4Q1C8J0-F1
#
_entry.id   AF-A0A4Q1C8J0-F1
#
_cell.length_a   1.000
_cell.length_b   1.000
_cell.length_c   1.000
_cell.angle_alpha   90.00
_cell.angle_beta   90.00
_cell.angle_gamma   90.00
#
_symmetry.space_group_name_H-M   'P 1'
#
loop_
_entity.id
_entity.type
_entity.pdbx_description
1 polymer ?
#
loop_
_entity_poly.entity_id
_entity_poly.type
_entity_poly.pdbx_seq_one_letter_code
_entity_poly.pdbx_strand_id
1 'polypeptide(L)'
;MTPALRNRLWLGAALLLTVAKLWLSRGQGVFAIGGAGHDDRLFIELAQHLVRGDWLGPYNELTLAKGPFYSLFIAAAFMVGLPLFFAQHLFYAAACGAFVRALRPAIASAGARFAIYALLLWNPMTYDAHSMGRVLRQQVYGPLGLMIFAGLVALYLRRNENVRRQGPWAVLAGAAAGCFYLTREEVLWFLPSVTLLAGACLWGAWRLSRDTVMRTGAMLALAFGVAAGPVYLVCAQNKRHYDWFGTCEFRAQEFQDAYGAMLRVRVGPEIPFVPVTREAREAMAAVSPRFAVLQRQFEAGGLAEGWAGASEFFTKRPAAEGQIGGGWFMWAVREAVAKSGNAGNAQQAIIFYREMARELNRAADESRLPAGPRRSGFLPPWRDDQTPAFVRATRDFADFVIRFSRFAGRPPPSTGSPEELQLFHDLTRERLSPPEGELDVVGAKRYLLNVWKADTLHAIGKALRPVLMVLFWSAQLLALARVGWLLWHRRWTYPLTVAAAAWGAVAASILMHAAIEASSFPVLTISSFAPVYPLVLLFIVAVGWDAAAAWAARRATPGATEPKGAEGDMAARPAPDGTPRWLWAVTGLAALAPFLIWQGQFRTLFWFGDDLFLLDQMAVMGTGSWIWRVFSENFVPLFKLGWAGAVFSLNGSYPLMLALLWLTHAANIGLFTRWLLRTGLPAGVVLPVAALFALTPGNLESLGWAVQWSALLATLFLLLGLNFLPSARDSDGDWIGRKDLWLALCVTASACCFSRGVISGGVIGLGLLLPGVLAGDRGTLLRSLPRGLLCLLPAVAVALVIKLNSSGLHQRFGENGGAALEFGLSYFLLNPWHTLLGGSLHPGALLTAAGLKLGLLGAALALATERTRPVLLLALAYDLGSSLLLGIGRHDTGFLAAMSSRYQYSSLLGSLPSVAILLAAVWPRLSASRARFGAALLTVLVVGFCLRGWPAVLRDFTGWRGTELRRLIFAPATQDPAVRVPALEFMHIERAKALQRAYNLH
;
A
#
# COMPACT_ATOMS: atom_id res chain seq x y z
N MET A 1 20.77 2.51 11.99
CA MET A 1 19.87 1.33 11.87
C MET A 1 20.59 0.27 11.06
N THR A 2 20.74 -0.95 11.56
CA THR A 2 21.46 -2.01 10.83
C THR A 2 20.71 -2.37 9.53
N PRO A 3 21.40 -2.84 8.48
CA PRO A 3 20.75 -3.32 7.26
C PRO A 3 19.69 -4.40 7.53
N ALA A 4 19.95 -5.26 8.52
CA ALA A 4 19.01 -6.29 8.96
C ALA A 4 17.72 -5.69 9.54
N LEU A 5 17.83 -4.70 10.44
CA LEU A 5 16.66 -4.02 11.01
C LEU A 5 15.86 -3.27 9.94
N ARG A 6 16.55 -2.63 8.98
CA ARG A 6 15.89 -1.98 7.82
C ARG A 6 15.11 -2.98 6.97
N ASN A 7 15.69 -4.14 6.69
CA ASN A 7 15.01 -5.18 5.92
C ASN A 7 13.77 -5.72 6.67
N ARG A 8 13.86 -5.87 8.00
CA ARG A 8 12.73 -6.30 8.83
C ARG A 8 11.60 -5.27 8.85
N LEU A 9 11.92 -3.97 8.94
CA LEU A 9 10.89 -2.91 8.87
C LEU A 9 10.16 -2.91 7.53
N TRP A 10 10.87 -2.99 6.40
CA TRP A 10 10.23 -3.04 5.08
C TRP A 10 9.42 -4.33 4.87
N LEU A 11 9.85 -5.45 5.44
CA LEU A 11 9.06 -6.68 5.45
C LEU A 11 7.79 -6.50 6.29
N GLY A 12 7.88 -5.92 7.48
CA GLY A 12 6.72 -5.57 8.31
C GLY A 12 5.74 -4.64 7.58
N ALA A 13 6.25 -3.64 6.87
CA ALA A 13 5.44 -2.76 6.04
C ALA A 13 4.75 -3.51 4.89
N ALA A 14 5.45 -4.44 4.22
CA ALA A 14 4.85 -5.29 3.17
C ALA A 14 3.73 -6.19 3.72
N LEU A 15 3.94 -6.76 4.91
CA LEU A 15 2.93 -7.60 5.58
C LEU A 15 1.70 -6.77 5.97
N LEU A 16 1.90 -5.61 6.61
CA LEU A 16 0.82 -4.69 6.95
C LEU A 16 0.03 -4.25 5.71
N LEU A 17 0.73 -3.95 4.61
CA LEU A 17 0.11 -3.57 3.35
C LEU A 17 -0.74 -4.70 2.75
N THR A 18 -0.29 -5.94 2.91
CA THR A 18 -1.02 -7.15 2.47
C THR A 18 -2.27 -7.36 3.32
N VAL A 19 -2.14 -7.26 4.64
CA VAL A 19 -3.26 -7.37 5.57
C VAL A 19 -4.29 -6.26 5.29
N ALA A 20 -3.85 -5.03 5.03
CA ALA A 20 -4.73 -3.92 4.67
C ALA A 20 -5.52 -4.22 3.38
N LYS A 21 -4.85 -4.69 2.32
CA LYS A 21 -5.53 -5.08 1.07
C LYS A 21 -6.56 -6.18 1.32
N LEU A 22 -6.17 -7.25 2.01
CA LEU A 22 -7.05 -8.39 2.31
C LEU A 22 -8.26 -7.95 3.15
N TRP A 23 -8.04 -7.14 4.19
CA TRP A 23 -9.12 -6.67 5.07
C TRP A 23 -10.10 -5.75 4.35
N LEU A 24 -9.62 -4.92 3.43
CA LEU A 24 -10.45 -4.05 2.59
C LEU A 24 -11.23 -4.85 1.54
N SER A 25 -10.60 -5.81 0.85
CA SER A 25 -11.29 -6.61 -0.19
C SER A 25 -12.35 -7.54 0.37
N ARG A 26 -12.24 -7.95 1.65
CA ARG A 26 -13.34 -8.62 2.37
C ARG A 26 -14.62 -7.78 2.50
N GLY A 27 -14.56 -6.47 2.25
CA GLY A 27 -15.74 -5.62 2.17
C GLY A 27 -16.52 -5.77 0.86
N GLN A 28 -15.90 -6.31 -0.19
CA GLN A 28 -16.58 -6.61 -1.45
C GLN A 28 -17.39 -7.90 -1.29
N GLY A 29 -18.60 -7.92 -1.85
CA GLY A 29 -19.38 -9.15 -2.00
C GLY A 29 -18.98 -9.82 -3.29
N VAL A 30 -19.14 -11.14 -3.37
CA VAL A 30 -18.97 -11.89 -4.62
C VAL A 30 -20.15 -11.57 -5.51
N PHE A 31 -19.86 -11.12 -6.73
CA PHE A 31 -20.86 -10.96 -7.78
C PHE A 31 -21.11 -12.33 -8.41
N ALA A 32 -22.13 -13.03 -7.93
CA ALA A 32 -22.53 -14.33 -8.45
C ALA A 32 -23.56 -14.18 -9.57
N ILE A 33 -23.39 -14.96 -10.64
CA ILE A 33 -24.34 -15.06 -11.75
C ILE A 33 -24.77 -16.52 -11.84
N GLY A 34 -25.89 -16.84 -11.19
CA GLY A 34 -26.45 -18.19 -11.09
C GLY A 34 -26.70 -18.82 -12.45
N GLY A 35 -27.33 -18.08 -13.37
CA GLY A 35 -27.60 -18.56 -14.73
C GLY A 35 -26.38 -18.71 -15.64
N ALA A 36 -25.15 -18.38 -15.20
CA ALA A 36 -23.95 -18.47 -16.03
C ALA A 36 -23.41 -19.90 -16.17
N GLY A 37 -24.23 -20.81 -16.71
CA GLY A 37 -23.95 -22.25 -16.84
C GLY A 37 -22.72 -22.62 -17.67
N HIS A 38 -22.21 -21.71 -18.49
CA HIS A 38 -20.99 -21.92 -19.29
C HIS A 38 -19.75 -21.27 -18.67
N ASP A 39 -19.87 -20.46 -17.61
CA ASP A 39 -18.78 -19.72 -16.98
C ASP A 39 -18.77 -19.91 -15.45
N ASP A 40 -19.33 -18.98 -14.69
CA ASP A 40 -19.20 -18.92 -13.23
C ASP A 40 -19.77 -20.18 -12.56
N ARG A 41 -20.98 -20.57 -12.95
CA ARG A 41 -21.67 -21.74 -12.42
C ARG A 41 -20.95 -23.02 -12.80
N LEU A 42 -20.45 -23.12 -14.04
CA LEU A 42 -19.67 -24.28 -14.49
C LEU A 42 -18.47 -24.55 -13.57
N PHE A 43 -17.69 -23.52 -13.24
CA PHE A 43 -16.51 -23.72 -12.40
C PHE A 43 -16.86 -24.18 -10.98
N ILE A 44 -17.98 -23.70 -10.43
CA ILE A 44 -18.50 -24.10 -9.12
C ILE A 44 -19.03 -25.53 -9.14
N GLU A 45 -19.81 -25.92 -10.16
CA GLU A 45 -20.34 -27.27 -10.29
C GLU A 45 -19.21 -28.31 -10.45
N LEU A 46 -18.23 -28.03 -11.30
CA LEU A 46 -17.03 -28.86 -11.43
C LEU A 46 -16.25 -28.95 -10.11
N ALA A 47 -16.16 -27.85 -9.35
CA ALA A 47 -15.54 -27.87 -8.03
C ALA A 47 -16.35 -28.68 -7.01
N GLN A 48 -17.68 -28.67 -7.10
CA GLN A 48 -18.55 -29.47 -6.24
C GLN A 48 -18.34 -30.96 -6.48
N HIS A 49 -18.20 -31.40 -7.74
CA HIS A 49 -17.85 -32.79 -8.06
C HIS A 49 -16.47 -33.18 -7.50
N LEU A 50 -15.48 -32.31 -7.64
CA LEU A 50 -14.14 -32.53 -7.08
C LEU A 50 -14.16 -32.69 -5.55
N VAL A 51 -14.95 -31.87 -4.84
CA VAL A 51 -15.12 -31.97 -3.38
C VAL A 51 -15.80 -33.29 -2.97
N ARG A 52 -16.71 -33.81 -3.78
CA ARG A 52 -17.38 -35.11 -3.55
C ARG A 52 -16.51 -36.32 -3.91
N GLY A 53 -15.37 -36.11 -4.57
CA GLY A 53 -14.51 -37.19 -5.06
C GLY A 53 -14.86 -37.68 -6.47
N ASP A 54 -15.83 -37.07 -7.14
CA ASP A 54 -16.35 -37.47 -8.44
C ASP A 54 -15.65 -36.76 -9.60
N TRP A 55 -14.31 -36.72 -9.62
CA TRP A 55 -13.48 -35.96 -10.60
C TRP A 55 -14.17 -34.68 -11.13
N LEU A 56 -14.56 -34.61 -12.41
CA LEU A 56 -15.28 -33.47 -13.01
C LEU A 56 -16.78 -33.75 -13.24
N GLY A 57 -17.33 -34.76 -12.58
CA GLY A 57 -18.72 -35.18 -12.68
C GLY A 57 -19.01 -36.11 -13.86
N PRO A 58 -20.30 -36.43 -14.09
CA PRO A 58 -20.73 -37.14 -15.29
C PRO A 58 -20.28 -36.41 -16.56
N TYR A 59 -20.03 -37.17 -17.63
CA TYR A 59 -19.66 -36.58 -18.89
C TYR A 59 -20.88 -35.99 -19.60
N ASN A 60 -20.78 -34.72 -20.01
CA ASN A 60 -21.76 -34.02 -20.82
C ASN A 60 -21.05 -32.98 -21.73
N GLU A 61 -21.81 -32.14 -22.43
CA GLU A 61 -21.28 -31.11 -23.33
C GLU A 61 -20.39 -30.06 -22.66
N LEU A 62 -20.50 -29.88 -21.33
CA LEU A 62 -19.70 -28.92 -20.55
C LEU A 62 -18.47 -29.57 -19.92
N THR A 63 -18.49 -30.88 -19.69
CA THR A 63 -17.35 -31.64 -19.16
C THR A 63 -16.17 -31.57 -20.13
N LEU A 64 -14.97 -31.32 -19.59
CA LEU A 64 -13.73 -31.13 -20.35
C LEU A 64 -13.73 -29.96 -21.37
N ALA A 65 -14.74 -29.08 -21.36
CA ALA A 65 -14.75 -27.93 -22.26
C ALA A 65 -13.70 -26.87 -21.86
N LYS A 66 -13.39 -26.73 -20.56
CA LYS A 66 -12.41 -25.77 -20.04
C LYS A 66 -11.33 -26.46 -19.21
N GLY A 67 -10.16 -25.82 -19.13
CA GLY A 67 -9.08 -26.26 -18.25
C GLY A 67 -9.51 -26.37 -16.77
N PRO A 68 -9.21 -27.47 -16.06
CA PRO A 68 -9.78 -27.77 -14.75
C PRO A 68 -9.09 -27.06 -13.58
N PHE A 69 -7.97 -26.35 -13.80
CA PHE A 69 -7.16 -25.84 -12.69
C PHE A 69 -7.91 -24.89 -11.77
N TYR A 70 -8.80 -24.05 -12.30
CA TYR A 70 -9.56 -23.13 -11.46
C TYR A 70 -10.58 -23.84 -10.58
N SER A 71 -11.28 -24.85 -11.08
CA SER A 71 -12.16 -25.70 -10.27
C SER A 71 -11.39 -26.50 -9.21
N LEU A 72 -10.20 -27.00 -9.56
CA LEU A 72 -9.28 -27.61 -8.58
C LEU A 72 -8.85 -26.61 -7.50
N PHE A 73 -8.60 -25.35 -7.86
CA PHE A 73 -8.28 -24.29 -6.90
C PHE A 73 -9.46 -23.97 -5.98
N ILE A 74 -10.69 -23.91 -6.51
CA ILE A 74 -11.91 -23.72 -5.71
C ILE A 74 -12.08 -24.88 -4.72
N ALA A 75 -12.00 -26.12 -5.20
CA ALA A 75 -12.12 -27.30 -4.36
C ALA A 75 -11.03 -27.34 -3.26
N ALA A 76 -9.79 -26.98 -3.60
CA ALA A 76 -8.70 -26.88 -2.62
C ALA A 76 -8.97 -25.80 -1.57
N ALA A 77 -9.45 -24.62 -1.95
CA ALA A 77 -9.81 -23.56 -1.01
C ALA A 77 -10.94 -24.02 -0.06
N PHE A 78 -11.96 -24.67 -0.60
CA PHE A 78 -13.06 -25.25 0.18
C PHE A 78 -12.56 -26.30 1.18
N MET A 79 -11.75 -27.28 0.74
CA MET A 79 -11.20 -28.33 1.59
C MET A 79 -10.31 -27.79 2.72
N VAL A 80 -9.50 -26.76 2.45
CA VAL A 80 -8.62 -26.13 3.46
C VAL A 80 -9.41 -25.25 4.44
N GLY A 81 -10.61 -24.83 4.07
CA GLY A 81 -11.48 -24.04 4.92
C GLY A 81 -11.48 -22.54 4.64
N LEU A 82 -10.88 -22.11 3.53
CA LEU A 82 -10.67 -20.69 3.22
C LEU A 82 -11.78 -20.15 2.30
N PRO A 83 -12.28 -18.93 2.54
CA PRO A 83 -13.10 -18.21 1.57
C PRO A 83 -12.34 -18.04 0.25
N LEU A 84 -13.00 -18.30 -0.87
CA LEU A 84 -12.37 -18.39 -2.19
C LEU A 84 -11.63 -17.10 -2.58
N PHE A 85 -12.25 -15.93 -2.42
CA PHE A 85 -11.66 -14.66 -2.84
C PHE A 85 -10.51 -14.26 -1.93
N PHE A 86 -10.60 -14.62 -0.64
CA PHE A 86 -9.46 -14.50 0.26
C PHE A 86 -8.27 -15.35 -0.22
N ALA A 87 -8.51 -16.60 -0.61
CA ALA A 87 -7.47 -17.48 -1.15
C ALA A 87 -6.87 -16.93 -2.45
N GLN A 88 -7.70 -16.39 -3.36
CA GLN A 88 -7.25 -15.76 -4.61
C GLN A 88 -6.35 -14.54 -4.36
N HIS A 89 -6.76 -13.63 -3.46
CA HIS A 89 -5.93 -12.46 -3.13
C HIS A 89 -4.64 -12.85 -2.43
N LEU A 90 -4.66 -13.86 -1.57
CA LEU A 90 -3.46 -14.40 -0.94
C LEU A 90 -2.51 -15.01 -1.97
N PHE A 91 -3.05 -15.78 -2.93
CA PHE A 91 -2.29 -16.34 -4.04
C PHE A 91 -1.64 -15.24 -4.90
N TYR A 92 -2.37 -14.17 -5.20
CA TYR A 92 -1.83 -13.01 -5.88
C TYR A 92 -0.72 -12.30 -5.09
N ALA A 93 -0.92 -12.09 -3.78
CA ALA A 93 0.10 -11.51 -2.91
C ALA A 93 1.37 -12.38 -2.84
N ALA A 94 1.20 -13.71 -2.81
CA ALA A 94 2.30 -14.66 -2.85
C ALA A 94 3.10 -14.57 -4.17
N ALA A 95 2.41 -14.46 -5.31
CA ALA A 95 3.05 -14.24 -6.61
C ALA A 95 3.86 -12.93 -6.64
N CYS A 96 3.30 -11.83 -6.10
CA CYS A 96 3.98 -10.55 -5.96
C CYS A 96 5.24 -10.67 -5.08
N GLY A 97 5.13 -11.36 -3.94
CA GLY A 97 6.24 -11.60 -3.03
C GLY A 97 7.35 -12.47 -3.66
N ALA A 98 6.96 -13.51 -4.40
CA ALA A 98 7.88 -14.38 -5.13
C ALA A 98 8.68 -13.58 -6.17
N PHE A 99 8.03 -12.74 -6.97
CA PHE A 99 8.68 -11.89 -7.96
C PHE A 99 9.68 -10.91 -7.32
N VAL A 100 9.28 -10.22 -6.24
CA VAL A 100 10.18 -9.29 -5.53
C VAL A 100 11.36 -10.01 -4.88
N ARG A 101 11.15 -11.24 -4.38
CA ARG A 101 12.22 -12.09 -3.86
C ARG A 101 13.16 -12.57 -4.97
N ALA A 102 12.65 -12.84 -6.17
CA ALA A 102 13.44 -13.20 -7.34
C ALA A 102 14.47 -12.09 -7.66
N LEU A 103 14.04 -10.82 -7.60
CA LEU A 103 14.87 -9.63 -7.88
C LEU A 103 15.93 -9.31 -6.82
N ARG A 104 15.94 -9.96 -5.65
CA ARG A 104 16.87 -9.64 -4.55
C ARG A 104 18.36 -9.59 -4.94
N PRO A 105 18.91 -10.47 -5.80
CA PRO A 105 20.32 -10.39 -6.19
C PRO A 105 20.64 -9.12 -7.00
N ALA A 106 19.66 -8.58 -7.73
CA ALA A 106 19.84 -7.39 -8.55
C ALA A 106 19.45 -6.09 -7.83
N ILE A 107 18.49 -6.14 -6.91
CA ILE A 107 17.97 -4.97 -6.19
C ILE A 107 18.17 -5.17 -4.68
N ALA A 108 19.33 -4.73 -4.19
CA ALA A 108 19.69 -4.88 -2.77
C ALA A 108 18.79 -4.05 -1.83
N SER A 109 18.37 -2.86 -2.28
CA SER A 109 17.54 -1.93 -1.49
C SER A 109 16.20 -2.56 -1.10
N ALA A 110 15.97 -2.74 0.20
CA ALA A 110 14.70 -3.25 0.70
C ALA A 110 13.54 -2.27 0.48
N GLY A 111 13.80 -0.95 0.48
CA GLY A 111 12.79 0.05 0.16
C GLY A 111 12.35 -0.02 -1.31
N ALA A 112 13.29 -0.21 -2.24
CA ALA A 112 12.95 -0.38 -3.66
C ALA A 112 12.14 -1.67 -3.90
N ARG A 113 12.54 -2.77 -3.26
CA ARG A 113 11.79 -4.03 -3.29
C ARG A 113 10.39 -3.89 -2.69
N PHE A 114 10.24 -3.16 -1.58
CA PHE A 114 8.93 -2.83 -1.02
C PHE A 114 8.08 -1.99 -1.99
N ALA A 115 8.66 -0.99 -2.66
CA ALA A 115 7.93 -0.18 -3.64
C ALA A 115 7.43 -1.02 -4.83
N ILE A 116 8.26 -1.94 -5.34
CA ILE A 116 7.85 -2.90 -6.39
C ILE A 116 6.72 -3.80 -5.87
N TYR A 117 6.85 -4.31 -4.65
CA TYR A 117 5.80 -5.13 -4.03
C TYR A 117 4.49 -4.37 -3.90
N ALA A 118 4.53 -3.13 -3.41
CA ALA A 118 3.36 -2.29 -3.23
C ALA A 118 2.69 -1.99 -4.57
N LEU A 119 3.47 -1.66 -5.61
CA LEU A 119 2.98 -1.42 -6.97
C LEU A 119 2.24 -2.64 -7.53
N LEU A 120 2.83 -3.84 -7.41
CA LEU A 120 2.21 -5.07 -7.89
C LEU A 120 0.97 -5.43 -7.06
N LEU A 121 1.10 -5.43 -5.73
CA LEU A 121 0.04 -5.82 -4.80
C LEU A 121 -1.20 -4.95 -4.98
N TRP A 122 -1.06 -3.64 -5.16
CA TRP A 122 -2.17 -2.70 -5.31
C TRP A 122 -2.58 -2.44 -6.75
N ASN A 123 -2.30 -3.37 -7.66
CA ASN A 123 -2.89 -3.36 -9.00
C ASN A 123 -4.44 -3.28 -8.89
N PRO A 124 -5.08 -2.18 -9.32
CA PRO A 124 -6.52 -1.96 -9.13
C PRO A 124 -7.37 -3.03 -9.80
N MET A 125 -6.87 -3.60 -10.90
CA MET A 125 -7.61 -4.62 -11.66
C MET A 125 -7.78 -5.91 -10.88
N THR A 126 -6.96 -6.17 -9.86
CA THR A 126 -7.05 -7.41 -9.08
C THR A 126 -8.18 -7.41 -8.05
N TYR A 127 -8.83 -6.27 -7.85
CA TYR A 127 -9.99 -6.11 -6.96
C TYR A 127 -11.09 -5.31 -7.66
N ASP A 128 -11.11 -5.31 -9.00
CA ASP A 128 -12.27 -4.86 -9.77
C ASP A 128 -13.47 -5.76 -9.44
N ALA A 129 -14.60 -5.16 -9.07
CA ALA A 129 -15.72 -5.92 -8.53
C ALA A 129 -16.70 -6.41 -9.62
N HIS A 130 -16.65 -5.86 -10.84
CA HIS A 130 -17.51 -6.32 -11.93
C HIS A 130 -16.98 -7.59 -12.61
N SER A 131 -15.66 -7.67 -12.81
CA SER A 131 -15.02 -8.79 -13.48
C SER A 131 -14.26 -9.67 -12.51
N MET A 132 -13.42 -9.07 -11.66
CA MET A 132 -12.65 -9.79 -10.65
C MET A 132 -13.42 -9.90 -9.32
N GLY A 133 -14.72 -9.57 -9.31
CA GLY A 133 -15.68 -9.90 -8.26
C GLY A 133 -16.45 -11.20 -8.56
N ARG A 134 -16.25 -11.78 -9.74
CA ARG A 134 -16.92 -13.00 -10.23
C ARG A 134 -16.10 -14.26 -10.02
N VAL A 135 -16.76 -15.42 -10.06
CA VAL A 135 -16.10 -16.72 -9.97
C VAL A 135 -15.54 -17.10 -11.34
N LEU A 136 -14.44 -16.46 -11.73
CA LEU A 136 -13.81 -16.69 -13.02
C LEU A 136 -12.32 -17.04 -12.89
N ARG A 137 -11.85 -17.85 -13.83
CA ARG A 137 -10.48 -18.40 -13.86
C ARG A 137 -9.34 -17.37 -14.01
N GLN A 138 -9.62 -16.13 -14.39
CA GLN A 138 -8.55 -15.14 -14.60
C GLN A 138 -7.91 -14.70 -13.26
N GLN A 139 -8.59 -14.94 -12.15
CA GLN A 139 -8.12 -14.74 -10.78
C GLN A 139 -6.82 -15.48 -10.47
N VAL A 140 -6.65 -16.68 -11.04
CA VAL A 140 -5.44 -17.49 -10.85
C VAL A 140 -4.47 -17.37 -12.03
N TYR A 141 -4.96 -17.05 -13.23
CA TYR A 141 -4.15 -17.00 -14.45
C TYR A 141 -3.06 -15.92 -14.42
N GLY A 142 -3.42 -14.69 -14.01
CA GLY A 142 -2.47 -13.58 -13.85
C GLY A 142 -1.33 -13.87 -12.86
N PRO A 143 -1.62 -14.28 -11.61
CA PRO A 143 -0.58 -14.65 -10.65
C PRO A 143 0.31 -15.82 -11.09
N LEU A 144 -0.24 -16.82 -11.79
CA LEU A 144 0.58 -17.90 -12.37
C LEU A 144 1.59 -17.36 -13.39
N GLY A 145 1.16 -16.46 -14.28
CA GLY A 145 2.07 -15.77 -15.21
C GLY A 145 3.18 -14.99 -14.50
N LEU A 146 2.84 -14.29 -13.41
CA LEU A 146 3.81 -13.57 -12.58
C LEU A 146 4.80 -14.51 -11.89
N MET A 147 4.37 -15.70 -11.43
CA MET A 147 5.25 -16.72 -10.85
C MET A 147 6.21 -17.34 -11.88
N ILE A 148 5.76 -17.53 -13.13
CA ILE A 148 6.64 -17.98 -14.23
C ILE A 148 7.75 -16.95 -14.46
N PHE A 149 7.39 -15.65 -14.55
CA PHE A 149 8.38 -14.57 -14.63
C PHE A 149 9.33 -14.57 -13.43
N ALA A 150 8.80 -14.71 -12.21
CA ALA A 150 9.60 -14.77 -10.99
C ALA A 150 10.65 -15.90 -11.03
N GLY A 151 10.23 -17.10 -11.41
CA GLY A 151 11.10 -18.26 -11.52
C GLY A 151 12.21 -18.08 -12.57
N LEU A 152 11.85 -17.67 -13.79
CA LEU A 152 12.83 -17.47 -14.87
C LEU A 152 13.81 -16.33 -14.57
N VAL A 153 13.32 -15.21 -14.02
CA VAL A 153 14.18 -14.10 -13.58
C VAL A 153 15.11 -14.54 -12.45
N ALA A 154 14.62 -15.34 -11.50
CA ALA A 154 15.43 -15.85 -10.42
C ALA A 154 16.52 -16.82 -10.91
N LEU A 155 16.20 -17.70 -11.87
CA LEU A 155 17.16 -18.60 -12.51
C LEU A 155 18.26 -17.81 -13.23
N TYR A 156 17.89 -16.78 -14.02
CA TYR A 156 18.89 -15.92 -14.66
C TYR A 156 19.81 -15.26 -13.64
N LEU A 157 19.25 -14.61 -12.60
CA LEU A 157 20.03 -13.85 -11.62
C LEU A 157 20.89 -14.74 -10.72
N ARG A 158 20.56 -16.02 -10.58
CA ARG A 158 21.28 -17.00 -9.74
C ARG A 158 22.00 -18.07 -10.55
N ARG A 159 22.16 -17.88 -11.86
CA ARG A 159 22.78 -18.88 -12.75
C ARG A 159 24.17 -19.32 -12.30
N ASN A 160 24.93 -18.42 -11.65
CA ASN A 160 26.26 -18.71 -11.10
C ASN A 160 26.24 -19.29 -9.66
N GLU A 161 25.06 -19.45 -9.05
CA GLU A 161 24.92 -20.05 -7.72
C GLU A 161 24.68 -21.57 -7.83
N ASN A 162 24.76 -22.27 -6.70
CA ASN A 162 24.54 -23.72 -6.65
C ASN A 162 23.07 -24.12 -6.93
N VAL A 163 22.87 -25.39 -7.29
CA VAL A 163 21.54 -25.95 -7.62
C VAL A 163 20.54 -25.83 -6.48
N ARG A 164 20.98 -25.86 -5.21
CA ARG A 164 20.08 -25.71 -4.04
C ARG A 164 19.40 -24.35 -4.00
N ARG A 165 20.03 -23.31 -4.55
CA ARG A 165 19.46 -21.96 -4.64
C ARG A 165 18.68 -21.70 -5.93
N GLN A 166 18.86 -22.53 -6.95
CA GLN A 166 18.15 -22.45 -8.24
C GLN A 166 16.91 -23.36 -8.29
N GLY A 167 17.03 -24.59 -7.77
CA GLY A 167 16.02 -25.65 -7.84
C GLY A 167 14.62 -25.21 -7.39
N PRO A 168 14.45 -24.55 -6.23
CA PRO A 168 13.14 -24.06 -5.81
C PRO A 168 12.47 -23.11 -6.83
N TRP A 169 13.26 -22.32 -7.57
CA TRP A 169 12.74 -21.42 -8.61
C TRP A 169 12.40 -22.17 -9.90
N ALA A 170 13.14 -23.22 -10.24
CA ALA A 170 12.77 -24.12 -11.33
C ALA A 170 11.45 -24.86 -11.04
N VAL A 171 11.29 -25.38 -9.82
CA VAL A 171 10.04 -26.02 -9.38
C VAL A 171 8.89 -25.01 -9.39
N LEU A 172 9.08 -23.79 -8.88
CA LEU A 172 8.05 -22.74 -8.93
C LEU A 172 7.66 -22.39 -10.37
N ALA A 173 8.65 -22.18 -11.25
CA ALA A 173 8.40 -21.87 -12.66
C ALA A 173 7.63 -23.00 -13.35
N GLY A 174 8.05 -24.24 -13.12
CA GLY A 174 7.43 -25.44 -13.69
C GLY A 174 6.00 -25.66 -13.20
N ALA A 175 5.79 -25.67 -11.89
CA ALA A 175 4.47 -25.85 -11.30
C ALA A 175 3.51 -24.73 -11.76
N ALA A 176 3.97 -23.48 -11.76
CA ALA A 176 3.19 -22.36 -12.27
C ALA A 176 2.88 -22.51 -13.77
N ALA A 177 3.82 -22.95 -14.59
CA ALA A 177 3.59 -23.19 -16.03
C ALA A 177 2.60 -24.32 -16.30
N GLY A 178 2.69 -25.44 -15.58
CA GLY A 178 1.72 -26.54 -15.69
C GLY A 178 0.30 -26.10 -15.31
N CYS A 179 0.15 -25.41 -14.19
CA CYS A 179 -1.13 -24.87 -13.75
C CYS A 179 -1.66 -23.77 -14.68
N PHE A 180 -0.79 -22.91 -15.21
CA PHE A 180 -1.14 -21.89 -16.21
C PHE A 180 -1.71 -22.54 -17.46
N TYR A 181 -1.03 -23.59 -17.96
CA TYR A 181 -1.50 -24.37 -19.10
C TYR A 181 -2.87 -25.00 -18.86
N LEU A 182 -3.14 -25.48 -17.65
CA LEU A 182 -4.42 -26.08 -17.26
C LEU A 182 -5.52 -25.07 -16.88
N THR A 183 -5.25 -23.77 -16.90
CA THR A 183 -6.23 -22.74 -16.53
C THR A 183 -7.04 -22.25 -17.74
N ARG A 184 -6.34 -21.87 -18.82
CA ARG A 184 -6.96 -21.30 -20.03
C ARG A 184 -6.44 -21.99 -21.28
N GLU A 185 -7.27 -22.04 -22.32
CA GLU A 185 -6.97 -22.72 -23.57
C GLU A 185 -5.95 -21.92 -24.40
N GLU A 186 -6.05 -20.59 -24.38
CA GLU A 186 -5.19 -19.68 -25.14
C GLU A 186 -3.86 -19.35 -24.41
N VAL A 187 -2.87 -20.24 -24.54
CA VAL A 187 -1.54 -20.07 -23.91
C VAL A 187 -0.48 -19.49 -24.85
N LEU A 188 -0.74 -19.49 -26.15
CA LEU A 188 0.25 -19.15 -27.18
C LEU A 188 0.71 -17.68 -27.11
N TRP A 189 -0.13 -16.76 -26.63
CA TRP A 189 0.25 -15.35 -26.47
C TRP A 189 1.38 -15.15 -25.45
N PHE A 190 1.54 -16.08 -24.50
CA PHE A 190 2.53 -15.98 -23.43
C PHE A 190 3.84 -16.73 -23.75
N LEU A 191 3.77 -17.71 -24.67
CA LEU A 191 4.90 -18.57 -25.03
C LEU A 191 6.14 -17.79 -25.54
N PRO A 192 6.02 -16.77 -26.42
CA PRO A 192 7.19 -15.99 -26.86
C PRO A 192 7.98 -15.39 -25.70
N SER A 193 7.29 -14.92 -24.65
CA SER A 193 7.92 -14.31 -23.48
C SER A 193 8.65 -15.33 -22.62
N VAL A 194 8.08 -16.52 -22.42
CA VAL A 194 8.74 -17.63 -21.72
C VAL A 194 9.98 -18.08 -22.48
N THR A 195 9.87 -18.26 -23.80
CA THR A 195 10.99 -18.64 -24.67
C THR A 195 12.09 -17.59 -24.66
N LEU A 196 11.74 -16.30 -24.73
CA LEU A 196 12.70 -15.20 -24.67
C LEU A 196 13.48 -15.20 -23.33
N LEU A 197 12.79 -15.37 -22.21
CA LEU A 197 13.42 -15.41 -20.89
C LEU A 197 14.27 -16.66 -20.66
N ALA A 198 13.80 -17.83 -21.08
CA ALA A 198 14.54 -19.09 -21.01
C ALA A 198 15.79 -19.05 -21.91
N GLY A 199 15.65 -18.54 -23.14
CA GLY A 199 16.76 -18.30 -24.06
C GLY A 199 17.78 -17.32 -23.48
N ALA A 200 17.33 -16.24 -22.83
CA ALA A 200 18.21 -15.32 -22.14
C ALA A 200 18.97 -15.96 -20.97
N CYS A 201 18.36 -16.92 -20.25
CA CYS A 201 19.04 -17.71 -19.23
C CYS A 201 20.18 -18.53 -19.83
N LEU A 202 19.92 -19.27 -20.91
CA LEU A 202 20.93 -20.08 -21.60
C LEU A 202 22.04 -19.21 -22.19
N TRP A 203 21.68 -18.12 -22.86
CA TRP A 203 22.63 -17.17 -23.43
C TRP A 203 23.52 -16.52 -22.34
N GLY A 204 22.91 -16.10 -21.24
CA GLY A 204 23.61 -15.53 -20.09
C GLY A 204 24.51 -16.54 -19.36
N ALA A 205 24.19 -17.83 -19.43
CA ALA A 205 25.01 -18.92 -18.92
C ALA A 205 26.18 -19.26 -19.87
N TRP A 206 25.94 -19.23 -21.18
CA TRP A 206 26.94 -19.50 -22.22
C TRP A 206 28.08 -18.50 -22.19
N ARG A 207 27.80 -17.22 -21.88
CA ARG A 207 28.81 -16.19 -21.65
C ARG A 207 29.69 -16.39 -20.40
N LEU A 208 29.39 -17.38 -19.56
CA LEU A 208 30.13 -17.64 -18.32
C LEU A 208 30.97 -18.93 -18.43
N SER A 209 30.34 -20.09 -18.58
CA SER A 209 31.04 -21.38 -18.70
C SER A 209 30.12 -22.49 -19.20
N ARG A 210 30.71 -23.56 -19.76
CA ARG A 210 29.98 -24.77 -20.18
C ARG A 210 29.21 -25.41 -19.02
N ASP A 211 29.81 -25.48 -17.83
CA ASP A 211 29.17 -26.03 -16.63
C ASP A 211 27.94 -25.22 -16.20
N THR A 212 28.00 -23.89 -16.33
CA THR A 212 26.87 -23.02 -16.04
C THR A 212 25.74 -23.22 -17.03
N VAL A 213 26.05 -23.47 -18.32
CA VAL A 213 25.05 -23.84 -19.34
C VAL A 213 24.39 -25.16 -19.00
N MET A 214 25.17 -26.22 -18.69
CA MET A 214 24.62 -27.53 -18.33
C MET A 214 23.73 -27.44 -17.10
N ARG A 215 24.17 -26.70 -16.06
CA ARG A 215 23.37 -26.47 -14.86
C ARG A 215 22.07 -25.71 -15.16
N THR A 216 22.14 -24.63 -15.93
CA THR A 216 20.96 -23.83 -16.29
C THR A 216 20.00 -24.64 -17.16
N GLY A 217 20.53 -25.39 -18.13
CA GLY A 217 19.77 -26.33 -18.96
C GLY A 217 19.07 -27.40 -18.11
N ALA A 218 19.76 -28.00 -17.14
CA ALA A 218 19.16 -28.94 -16.19
C ALA A 218 18.04 -28.30 -15.35
N MET A 219 18.19 -27.05 -14.92
CA MET A 219 17.13 -26.34 -14.18
C MET A 219 15.92 -26.01 -15.07
N LEU A 220 16.13 -25.66 -16.34
CA LEU A 220 15.02 -25.46 -17.29
C LEU A 220 14.33 -26.79 -17.64
N ALA A 221 15.10 -27.88 -17.79
CA ALA A 221 14.57 -29.22 -17.97
C ALA A 221 13.77 -29.68 -16.75
N LEU A 222 14.24 -29.38 -15.53
CA LEU A 222 13.49 -29.61 -14.31
C LEU A 222 12.19 -28.81 -14.28
N ALA A 223 12.22 -27.52 -14.64
CA ALA A 223 11.01 -26.70 -14.72
C ALA A 223 10.01 -27.30 -15.73
N PHE A 224 10.48 -27.76 -16.90
CA PHE A 224 9.65 -28.44 -17.88
C PHE A 224 9.06 -29.75 -17.36
N GLY A 225 9.87 -30.62 -16.73
CA GLY A 225 9.40 -31.87 -16.13
C GLY A 225 8.37 -31.65 -15.02
N VAL A 226 8.57 -30.64 -14.17
CA VAL A 226 7.60 -30.24 -13.14
C VAL A 226 6.33 -29.69 -13.77
N ALA A 227 6.40 -28.94 -14.87
CA ALA A 227 5.23 -28.45 -15.60
C ALA A 227 4.42 -29.59 -16.22
N ALA A 228 5.09 -30.62 -16.75
CA ALA A 228 4.45 -31.79 -17.32
C ALA A 228 3.68 -32.63 -16.28
N GLY A 229 4.10 -32.61 -15.01
CA GLY A 229 3.48 -33.38 -13.93
C GLY A 229 1.97 -33.13 -13.75
N PRO A 230 1.51 -31.90 -13.43
CA PRO A 230 0.08 -31.60 -13.31
C PRO A 230 -0.71 -31.89 -14.59
N VAL A 231 -0.12 -31.63 -15.76
CA VAL A 231 -0.75 -31.89 -17.06
C VAL A 231 -0.98 -33.40 -17.25
N TYR A 232 0.04 -34.21 -16.97
CA TYR A 232 -0.04 -35.66 -17.03
C TYR A 232 -1.09 -36.20 -16.06
N LEU A 233 -1.11 -35.71 -14.81
CA LEU A 233 -2.09 -36.14 -13.81
C LEU A 233 -3.53 -35.86 -14.25
N VAL A 234 -3.80 -34.69 -14.83
CA VAL A 234 -5.11 -34.38 -15.40
C VAL A 234 -5.45 -35.32 -16.56
N CYS A 235 -4.52 -35.54 -17.50
CA CYS A 235 -4.74 -36.47 -18.60
C CYS A 235 -5.01 -37.90 -18.12
N ALA A 236 -4.30 -38.36 -17.08
CA ALA A 236 -4.48 -39.68 -16.50
C ALA A 236 -5.85 -39.81 -15.82
N GLN A 237 -6.30 -38.79 -15.10
CA GLN A 237 -7.64 -38.77 -14.51
C GLN A 237 -8.73 -38.72 -15.58
N ASN A 238 -8.56 -37.90 -16.62
CA ASN A 238 -9.50 -37.87 -17.75
C ASN A 238 -9.55 -39.22 -18.48
N LYS A 239 -8.41 -39.92 -18.60
CA LYS A 239 -8.40 -41.28 -19.16
C LYS A 239 -9.16 -42.27 -18.29
N ARG A 240 -9.00 -42.18 -16.96
CA ARG A 240 -9.68 -43.06 -16.01
C ARG A 240 -11.20 -42.84 -15.97
N HIS A 241 -11.65 -41.59 -16.06
CA HIS A 241 -13.07 -41.23 -15.87
C HIS A 241 -13.85 -41.10 -17.18
N TYR A 242 -13.19 -40.76 -18.29
CA TYR A 242 -13.85 -40.45 -19.57
C TYR A 242 -13.23 -41.18 -20.78
N ASP A 243 -12.34 -42.13 -20.53
CA ASP A 243 -11.65 -42.93 -21.54
C ASP A 243 -10.77 -42.17 -22.54
N TRP A 244 -10.47 -40.90 -22.27
CA TRP A 244 -9.67 -40.05 -23.15
C TRP A 244 -8.47 -39.41 -22.43
N PHE A 245 -7.27 -39.63 -22.98
CA PHE A 245 -6.03 -39.04 -22.46
C PHE A 245 -5.80 -37.66 -23.08
N GLY A 246 -6.42 -36.64 -22.48
CA GLY A 246 -6.29 -35.24 -22.89
C GLY A 246 -6.60 -34.28 -21.74
N THR A 247 -6.40 -32.98 -21.95
CA THR A 247 -6.66 -31.97 -20.89
C THR A 247 -8.04 -31.35 -20.99
N CYS A 248 -8.34 -30.71 -22.12
CA CYS A 248 -9.65 -30.17 -22.46
C CYS A 248 -9.92 -30.36 -23.97
N GLU A 249 -11.17 -30.56 -24.34
CA GLU A 249 -11.57 -30.92 -25.70
C GLU A 249 -11.40 -29.76 -26.69
N PHE A 250 -11.42 -28.50 -26.24
CA PHE A 250 -11.05 -27.36 -27.09
C PHE A 250 -9.57 -27.37 -27.52
N ARG A 251 -8.72 -28.19 -26.90
CA ARG A 251 -7.35 -28.46 -27.35
C ARG A 251 -7.20 -29.80 -28.08
N ALA A 252 -8.25 -30.60 -28.18
CA ALA A 252 -8.21 -31.83 -28.94
C ALA A 252 -8.06 -31.52 -30.43
N GLN A 253 -7.09 -32.16 -31.08
CA GLN A 253 -6.86 -31.99 -32.51
C GLN A 253 -8.13 -32.35 -33.30
N GLU A 254 -8.85 -33.39 -32.88
CA GLU A 254 -10.06 -33.87 -33.53
C GLU A 254 -11.17 -32.82 -33.52
N PHE A 255 -11.38 -32.14 -32.39
CA PHE A 255 -12.39 -31.08 -32.29
C PHE A 255 -11.96 -29.83 -33.06
N GLN A 256 -10.67 -29.47 -33.01
CA GLN A 256 -10.13 -28.35 -33.77
C GLN A 256 -10.21 -28.59 -35.29
N ASP A 257 -9.95 -29.80 -35.76
CA ASP A 257 -10.06 -30.20 -37.16
C ASP A 257 -11.52 -30.22 -37.63
N ALA A 258 -12.43 -30.73 -36.78
CA ALA A 258 -13.87 -30.68 -37.04
C ALA A 258 -14.36 -29.24 -37.18
N TYR A 259 -14.00 -28.37 -36.24
CA TYR A 259 -14.39 -26.97 -36.27
C TYR A 259 -13.77 -26.23 -37.45
N GLY A 260 -12.47 -26.45 -37.72
CA GLY A 260 -11.77 -25.88 -38.86
C GLY A 260 -12.33 -26.33 -40.21
N ALA A 261 -12.81 -27.58 -40.30
CA ALA A 261 -13.49 -28.09 -41.49
C ALA A 261 -14.83 -27.39 -41.75
N MET A 262 -15.58 -27.04 -40.70
CA MET A 262 -16.80 -26.24 -40.84
C MET A 262 -16.49 -24.79 -41.27
N LEU A 263 -15.47 -24.17 -40.67
CA LEU A 263 -15.09 -22.77 -40.95
C LEU A 263 -14.58 -22.52 -42.37
N ARG A 264 -14.10 -23.55 -43.08
CA ARG A 264 -13.59 -23.38 -44.45
C ARG A 264 -14.69 -23.45 -45.51
N VAL A 265 -15.92 -23.85 -45.17
CA VAL A 265 -17.03 -23.96 -46.12
C VAL A 265 -17.44 -22.58 -46.62
N ARG A 266 -17.63 -22.45 -47.94
CA ARG A 266 -17.98 -21.20 -48.63
C ARG A 266 -19.34 -21.34 -49.31
N VAL A 267 -20.38 -21.52 -48.51
CA VAL A 267 -21.77 -21.64 -48.95
C VAL A 267 -22.63 -20.67 -48.16
N GLY A 268 -23.55 -19.98 -48.85
CA GLY A 268 -24.42 -18.98 -48.25
C GLY A 268 -23.81 -17.57 -48.21
N PRO A 269 -24.56 -16.60 -47.65
CA PRO A 269 -24.11 -15.22 -47.54
C PRO A 269 -23.00 -15.06 -46.50
N GLU A 270 -22.17 -14.04 -46.66
CA GLU A 270 -21.24 -13.64 -45.61
C GLU A 270 -21.95 -12.75 -44.57
N ILE A 271 -22.10 -13.25 -43.34
CA ILE A 271 -22.77 -12.53 -42.27
C ILE A 271 -21.75 -12.14 -41.19
N PRO A 272 -21.65 -10.85 -40.79
CA PRO A 272 -20.75 -10.44 -39.71
C PRO A 272 -20.94 -11.26 -38.44
N PHE A 273 -19.82 -11.71 -37.86
CA PHE A 273 -19.77 -12.50 -36.62
C PHE A 273 -20.44 -13.87 -36.66
N VAL A 274 -20.93 -14.34 -37.81
CA VAL A 274 -21.51 -15.68 -37.96
C VAL A 274 -20.50 -16.55 -38.74
N PRO A 275 -19.70 -17.39 -38.04
CA PRO A 275 -18.59 -18.10 -38.67
C PRO A 275 -19.03 -19.27 -39.56
N VAL A 276 -20.21 -19.83 -39.30
CA VAL A 276 -20.82 -20.92 -40.08
C VAL A 276 -22.30 -20.61 -40.21
N THR A 277 -22.72 -20.26 -41.42
CA THR A 277 -24.11 -19.89 -41.69
C THR A 277 -25.04 -21.09 -41.69
N ARG A 278 -26.34 -20.85 -41.53
CA ARG A 278 -27.37 -21.89 -41.70
C ARG A 278 -27.22 -22.63 -43.03
N GLU A 279 -27.03 -21.91 -44.11
CA GLU A 279 -26.87 -22.45 -45.47
C GLU A 279 -25.62 -23.34 -45.58
N ALA A 280 -24.50 -22.92 -44.96
CA ALA A 280 -23.32 -23.76 -44.87
C ALA A 280 -23.58 -25.05 -44.09
N ARG A 281 -24.36 -25.00 -43.00
CA ARG A 281 -24.73 -26.19 -42.23
C ARG A 281 -25.61 -27.15 -43.03
N GLU A 282 -26.61 -26.64 -43.74
CA GLU A 282 -27.47 -27.44 -44.61
C GLU A 282 -26.65 -28.11 -45.74
N ALA A 283 -25.72 -27.38 -46.36
CA ALA A 283 -24.82 -27.94 -47.37
C ALA A 283 -23.87 -29.02 -46.80
N MET A 284 -23.35 -28.82 -45.58
CA MET A 284 -22.55 -29.82 -44.89
C MET A 284 -23.36 -31.09 -44.57
N ALA A 285 -24.62 -30.93 -44.17
CA ALA A 285 -25.51 -32.05 -43.88
C ALA A 285 -25.78 -32.91 -45.12
N ALA A 286 -25.84 -32.31 -46.30
CA ALA A 286 -26.05 -33.03 -47.56
C ALA A 286 -24.88 -33.96 -47.94
N VAL A 287 -23.67 -33.71 -47.43
CA VAL A 287 -22.44 -34.42 -47.85
C VAL A 287 -21.72 -35.20 -46.75
N SER A 288 -22.08 -34.97 -45.48
CA SER A 288 -21.51 -35.65 -44.31
C SER A 288 -22.61 -36.28 -43.46
N PRO A 289 -22.68 -37.62 -43.40
CA PRO A 289 -23.60 -38.33 -42.51
C PRO A 289 -23.47 -37.92 -41.04
N ARG A 290 -22.24 -37.68 -40.55
CA ARG A 290 -22.01 -37.21 -39.18
C ARG A 290 -22.56 -35.81 -38.97
N PHE A 291 -22.33 -34.88 -39.91
CA PHE A 291 -22.89 -33.54 -39.79
C PHE A 291 -24.43 -33.52 -39.91
N ALA A 292 -25.02 -34.39 -40.74
CA ALA A 292 -26.47 -34.52 -40.86
C ALA A 292 -27.16 -34.88 -39.53
N VAL A 293 -26.48 -35.64 -38.66
CA VAL A 293 -26.95 -35.90 -37.29
C VAL A 293 -27.02 -34.60 -36.48
N LEU A 294 -26.01 -33.73 -36.57
CA LEU A 294 -25.99 -32.43 -35.88
C LEU A 294 -27.05 -31.49 -36.44
N GLN A 295 -27.20 -31.45 -37.76
CA GLN A 295 -28.19 -30.61 -38.41
C GLN A 295 -29.61 -30.91 -37.92
N ARG A 296 -29.96 -32.21 -37.78
CA ARG A 296 -31.24 -32.60 -37.18
C ARG A 296 -31.39 -32.11 -35.75
N GLN A 297 -30.32 -32.08 -34.95
CA GLN A 297 -30.38 -31.52 -33.59
C GLN A 297 -30.44 -29.98 -33.58
N PHE A 298 -29.85 -29.31 -34.56
CA PHE A 298 -29.97 -27.86 -34.71
C PHE A 298 -31.41 -27.45 -35.03
N GLU A 299 -32.10 -28.24 -35.86
CA GLU A 299 -33.50 -28.03 -36.24
C GLU A 299 -34.48 -28.51 -35.16
N ALA A 300 -34.18 -29.64 -34.51
CA ALA A 300 -35.03 -30.20 -33.47
C ALA A 300 -35.01 -29.34 -32.20
N GLY A 301 -36.20 -29.09 -31.64
CA GLY A 301 -36.35 -28.49 -30.31
C GLY A 301 -35.80 -27.06 -30.17
N GLY A 302 -35.63 -26.32 -31.28
CA GLY A 302 -35.24 -24.91 -31.26
C GLY A 302 -33.79 -24.66 -30.83
N LEU A 303 -32.88 -25.65 -30.91
CA LEU A 303 -31.50 -25.49 -30.44
C LEU A 303 -30.77 -24.37 -31.20
N ALA A 304 -30.85 -24.34 -32.53
CA ALA A 304 -30.21 -23.28 -33.30
C ALA A 304 -30.81 -21.90 -33.02
N GLU A 305 -32.13 -21.83 -32.80
CA GLU A 305 -32.84 -20.60 -32.45
C GLU A 305 -32.40 -20.08 -31.08
N GLY A 306 -32.29 -20.94 -30.06
CA GLY A 306 -31.82 -20.56 -28.73
C GLY A 306 -30.38 -20.03 -28.74
N TRP A 307 -29.47 -20.73 -29.42
CA TRP A 307 -28.08 -20.28 -29.57
C TRP A 307 -27.95 -19.02 -30.43
N ALA A 308 -28.78 -18.86 -31.47
CA ALA A 308 -28.83 -17.64 -32.27
C ALA A 308 -29.32 -16.45 -31.43
N GLY A 309 -30.40 -16.61 -30.66
CA GLY A 309 -30.92 -15.59 -29.75
C GLY A 309 -29.91 -15.15 -28.69
N ALA A 310 -29.11 -16.06 -28.15
CA ALA A 310 -28.02 -15.72 -27.22
C ALA A 310 -26.90 -14.87 -27.85
N SER A 311 -26.80 -14.86 -29.19
CA SER A 311 -25.82 -14.07 -29.95
C SER A 311 -26.40 -12.86 -30.70
N GLU A 312 -27.73 -12.68 -30.68
CA GLU A 312 -28.45 -11.65 -31.43
C GLU A 312 -27.96 -10.23 -31.12
N PHE A 313 -27.53 -9.98 -29.88
CA PHE A 313 -27.07 -8.65 -29.43
C PHE A 313 -25.87 -8.11 -30.24
N PHE A 314 -25.04 -8.98 -30.83
CA PHE A 314 -23.90 -8.58 -31.66
C PHE A 314 -23.98 -9.03 -33.12
N THR A 315 -24.66 -10.14 -33.42
CA THR A 315 -24.90 -10.55 -34.83
C THR A 315 -25.92 -9.66 -35.52
N LYS A 316 -26.82 -9.02 -34.76
CA LYS A 316 -27.97 -8.24 -35.26
C LYS A 316 -28.87 -9.05 -36.20
N ARG A 317 -28.97 -10.36 -35.95
CA ARG A 317 -29.82 -11.30 -36.69
C ARG A 317 -30.90 -11.88 -35.77
N PRO A 318 -32.17 -11.89 -36.20
CA PRO A 318 -33.25 -12.55 -35.45
C PRO A 318 -32.95 -14.02 -35.17
N ALA A 319 -33.31 -14.49 -33.97
CA ALA A 319 -33.12 -15.87 -33.54
C ALA A 319 -33.72 -16.91 -34.53
N ALA A 320 -34.89 -16.60 -35.11
CA ALA A 320 -35.59 -17.48 -36.05
C ALA A 320 -34.82 -17.75 -37.37
N GLU A 321 -33.85 -16.91 -37.73
CA GLU A 321 -32.97 -17.17 -38.87
C GLU A 321 -31.98 -18.32 -38.58
N GLY A 322 -31.79 -18.68 -37.30
CA GLY A 322 -30.89 -19.74 -36.87
C GLY A 322 -29.41 -19.43 -37.11
N GLN A 323 -29.03 -18.16 -37.27
CA GLN A 323 -27.65 -17.74 -37.50
C GLN A 323 -26.91 -17.60 -36.17
N ILE A 324 -26.03 -18.54 -35.86
CA ILE A 324 -25.35 -18.62 -34.55
C ILE A 324 -24.03 -17.85 -34.59
N GLY A 325 -23.86 -16.90 -33.67
CA GLY A 325 -22.65 -16.09 -33.57
C GLY A 325 -21.40 -16.87 -33.14
N GLY A 326 -20.23 -16.36 -33.54
CA GLY A 326 -18.93 -16.83 -33.08
C GLY A 326 -18.80 -16.70 -31.56
N GLY A 327 -18.14 -17.66 -30.90
CA GLY A 327 -18.10 -17.73 -29.43
C GLY A 327 -19.27 -18.51 -28.80
N TRP A 328 -20.38 -18.68 -29.54
CA TRP A 328 -21.52 -19.52 -29.15
C TRP A 328 -21.61 -20.79 -30.02
N PHE A 329 -21.20 -20.72 -31.30
CA PHE A 329 -21.31 -21.85 -32.22
C PHE A 329 -20.58 -23.12 -31.77
N MET A 330 -19.41 -23.01 -31.12
CA MET A 330 -18.71 -24.20 -30.58
C MET A 330 -19.49 -24.90 -29.47
N TRP A 331 -20.25 -24.16 -28.67
CA TRP A 331 -21.11 -24.73 -27.63
C TRP A 331 -22.32 -25.42 -28.25
N ALA A 332 -22.94 -24.77 -29.25
CA ALA A 332 -24.04 -25.35 -30.00
C ALA A 332 -23.65 -26.68 -30.67
N VAL A 333 -22.42 -26.79 -31.22
CA VAL A 333 -21.89 -28.04 -31.78
C VAL A 333 -21.72 -29.12 -30.72
N ARG A 334 -21.18 -28.79 -29.53
CA ARG A 334 -21.01 -29.75 -28.43
C ARG A 334 -22.35 -30.25 -27.90
N GLU A 335 -23.29 -29.35 -27.69
CA GLU A 335 -24.64 -29.70 -27.24
C GLU A 335 -25.37 -30.56 -28.28
N ALA A 336 -25.26 -30.24 -29.56
CA ALA A 336 -25.83 -31.05 -30.63
C ALA A 336 -25.24 -32.47 -30.66
N VAL A 337 -23.93 -32.63 -30.45
CA VAL A 337 -23.29 -33.95 -30.34
C VAL A 337 -23.79 -34.71 -29.11
N ALA A 338 -23.91 -34.05 -27.95
CA ALA A 338 -24.45 -34.66 -26.75
C ALA A 338 -25.91 -35.12 -26.91
N LYS A 339 -26.79 -34.25 -27.41
CA LYS A 339 -28.21 -34.57 -27.68
C LYS A 339 -28.40 -35.66 -28.73
N SER A 340 -27.44 -35.82 -29.64
CA SER A 340 -27.46 -36.93 -30.61
C SER A 340 -27.11 -38.31 -30.04
N GLY A 341 -26.74 -38.39 -28.75
CA GLY A 341 -26.29 -39.63 -28.11
C GLY A 341 -24.86 -40.05 -28.46
N ASN A 342 -24.11 -39.25 -29.24
CA ASN A 342 -22.73 -39.54 -29.63
C ASN A 342 -21.68 -39.03 -28.63
N ALA A 343 -22.12 -38.61 -27.43
CA ALA A 343 -21.27 -38.08 -26.36
C ALA A 343 -21.49 -38.84 -25.04
N GLY A 344 -21.56 -40.18 -25.06
CA GLY A 344 -21.67 -40.97 -23.83
C GLY A 344 -20.42 -40.90 -22.94
N ASN A 345 -19.25 -40.64 -23.53
CA ASN A 345 -18.01 -40.28 -22.85
C ASN A 345 -17.12 -39.44 -23.79
N ALA A 346 -16.00 -38.92 -23.27
CA ALA A 346 -15.07 -38.11 -24.06
C ALA A 346 -14.49 -38.87 -25.26
N GLN A 347 -14.17 -40.16 -25.12
CA GLN A 347 -13.64 -40.96 -26.22
C GLN A 347 -14.60 -41.02 -27.41
N GLN A 348 -15.90 -41.23 -27.15
CA GLN A 348 -16.93 -41.28 -28.19
C GLN A 348 -17.08 -39.93 -28.89
N ALA A 349 -17.13 -38.83 -28.14
CA ALA A 349 -17.20 -37.49 -28.71
C ALA A 349 -15.98 -37.17 -29.60
N ILE A 350 -14.77 -37.52 -29.14
CA ILE A 350 -13.53 -37.33 -29.90
C ILE A 350 -13.52 -38.14 -31.20
N ILE A 351 -13.98 -39.39 -31.17
CA ILE A 351 -14.14 -40.22 -32.39
C ILE A 351 -15.14 -39.56 -33.35
N PHE A 352 -16.27 -39.09 -32.84
CA PHE A 352 -17.29 -38.42 -33.63
C PHE A 352 -16.72 -37.18 -34.35
N TYR A 353 -16.00 -36.31 -33.64
CA TYR A 353 -15.36 -35.13 -34.22
C TYR A 353 -14.34 -35.51 -35.31
N ARG A 354 -13.52 -36.54 -35.06
CA ARG A 354 -12.54 -37.03 -36.03
C ARG A 354 -13.19 -37.48 -37.33
N GLU A 355 -14.28 -38.24 -37.23
CA GLU A 355 -15.00 -38.76 -38.39
C GLU A 355 -15.70 -37.64 -39.15
N MET A 356 -16.39 -36.74 -38.45
CA MET A 356 -17.01 -35.56 -39.06
C MET A 356 -15.97 -34.70 -39.80
N ALA A 357 -14.82 -34.44 -39.19
CA ALA A 357 -13.73 -33.70 -39.83
C ALA A 357 -13.23 -34.39 -41.10
N ARG A 358 -13.10 -35.72 -41.09
CA ARG A 358 -12.68 -36.50 -42.27
C ARG A 358 -13.70 -36.45 -43.39
N GLU A 359 -14.99 -36.59 -43.09
CA GLU A 359 -16.07 -36.53 -44.07
C GLU A 359 -16.14 -35.16 -44.74
N LEU A 360 -16.15 -34.09 -43.96
CA LEU A 360 -16.23 -32.72 -44.49
C LEU A 360 -14.99 -32.34 -45.30
N ASN A 361 -13.79 -32.67 -44.81
CA ASN A 361 -12.57 -32.40 -45.58
C ASN A 361 -12.51 -33.23 -46.86
N ARG A 362 -12.93 -34.49 -46.84
CA ARG A 362 -12.99 -35.32 -48.06
C ARG A 362 -13.97 -34.74 -49.07
N ALA A 363 -15.17 -34.35 -48.63
CA ALA A 363 -16.16 -33.71 -49.51
C ALA A 363 -15.63 -32.40 -50.12
N ALA A 364 -14.87 -31.61 -49.36
CA ALA A 364 -14.20 -30.42 -49.86
C ALA A 364 -13.10 -30.76 -50.88
N ASP A 365 -12.24 -31.75 -50.59
CA ASP A 365 -11.12 -32.13 -51.46
C ASP A 365 -11.62 -32.77 -52.77
N GLU A 366 -12.75 -33.47 -52.75
CA GLU A 366 -13.47 -34.02 -53.92
C GLU A 366 -14.34 -32.97 -54.65
N SER A 367 -14.29 -31.70 -54.24
CA SER A 367 -15.12 -30.61 -54.79
C SER A 367 -16.65 -30.82 -54.70
N ARG A 368 -17.12 -31.72 -53.84
CA ARG A 368 -18.55 -31.92 -53.53
C ARG A 368 -19.10 -30.85 -52.57
N LEU A 369 -18.22 -30.16 -51.86
CA LEU A 369 -18.55 -29.07 -50.95
C LEU A 369 -17.66 -27.87 -51.23
N PRO A 370 -18.21 -26.71 -51.63
CA PRO A 370 -17.40 -25.50 -51.84
C PRO A 370 -16.68 -25.08 -50.56
N ALA A 371 -15.35 -25.05 -50.59
CA ALA A 371 -14.54 -24.73 -49.41
C ALA A 371 -13.20 -24.06 -49.78
N GLY A 372 -12.66 -23.26 -48.85
CA GLY A 372 -11.29 -22.74 -48.89
C GLY A 372 -10.25 -23.80 -48.54
N PRO A 373 -8.97 -23.43 -48.28
CA PRO A 373 -7.92 -24.40 -47.92
C PRO A 373 -8.20 -25.10 -46.59
N ARG A 374 -7.59 -26.28 -46.38
CA ARG A 374 -7.73 -27.06 -45.14
C ARG A 374 -7.21 -26.28 -43.93
N ARG A 375 -7.96 -26.33 -42.83
CA ARG A 375 -7.69 -25.55 -41.61
C ARG A 375 -8.04 -26.37 -40.36
N SER A 376 -7.49 -25.94 -39.24
CA SER A 376 -7.75 -26.46 -37.89
C SER A 376 -7.82 -25.29 -36.91
N GLY A 377 -8.65 -25.41 -35.88
CA GLY A 377 -8.82 -24.42 -34.83
C GLY A 377 -10.05 -23.51 -35.03
N PHE A 378 -10.15 -22.47 -34.21
CA PHE A 378 -11.38 -21.68 -34.03
C PHE A 378 -11.42 -20.36 -34.80
N LEU A 379 -10.27 -19.88 -35.29
CA LEU A 379 -10.21 -18.60 -35.97
C LEU A 379 -10.75 -18.74 -37.41
N PRO A 380 -11.83 -18.01 -37.76
CA PRO A 380 -12.34 -18.01 -39.12
C PRO A 380 -11.28 -17.50 -40.11
N PRO A 381 -11.41 -17.81 -41.42
CA PRO A 381 -10.57 -17.19 -42.44
C PRO A 381 -10.60 -15.66 -42.32
N TRP A 382 -9.42 -15.03 -42.40
CA TRP A 382 -9.32 -13.58 -42.38
C TRP A 382 -9.95 -13.00 -43.64
N ARG A 383 -10.70 -11.92 -43.47
CA ARG A 383 -11.29 -11.16 -44.58
C ARG A 383 -10.74 -9.73 -44.57
N ASP A 384 -10.43 -9.20 -45.74
CA ASP A 384 -9.75 -7.91 -45.85
C ASP A 384 -10.59 -6.75 -45.28
N ASP A 385 -11.91 -6.86 -45.35
CA ASP A 385 -12.89 -5.93 -44.75
C ASP A 385 -12.84 -5.88 -43.21
N GLN A 386 -12.25 -6.88 -42.56
CA GLN A 386 -12.04 -6.93 -41.10
C GLN A 386 -10.82 -6.11 -40.65
N THR A 387 -9.91 -5.76 -41.57
CA THR A 387 -8.66 -5.04 -41.24
C THR A 387 -8.92 -3.70 -40.53
N PRO A 388 -9.85 -2.84 -40.99
CA PRO A 388 -10.17 -1.61 -40.28
C PRO A 388 -10.73 -1.86 -38.86
N ALA A 389 -11.57 -2.89 -38.68
CA ALA A 389 -12.12 -3.25 -37.37
C ALA A 389 -11.02 -3.73 -36.42
N PHE A 390 -10.08 -4.52 -36.91
CA PHE A 390 -8.91 -4.99 -36.16
C PHE A 390 -7.99 -3.86 -35.70
N VAL A 391 -7.68 -2.92 -36.59
CA VAL A 391 -6.82 -1.76 -36.25
C VAL A 391 -7.51 -0.89 -35.20
N ARG A 392 -8.82 -0.66 -35.32
CA ARG A 392 -9.62 0.05 -34.30
C ARG A 392 -9.60 -0.70 -32.97
N ALA A 393 -9.95 -1.99 -32.97
CA ALA A 393 -9.95 -2.82 -31.76
C ALA A 393 -8.58 -2.86 -31.08
N THR A 394 -7.49 -2.96 -31.86
CA THR A 394 -6.11 -2.92 -31.32
C THR A 394 -5.83 -1.62 -30.58
N ARG A 395 -6.23 -0.47 -31.16
CA ARG A 395 -6.07 0.84 -30.54
C ARG A 395 -6.92 0.97 -29.28
N ASP A 396 -8.19 0.58 -29.37
CA ASP A 396 -9.15 0.69 -28.27
C ASP A 396 -8.73 -0.21 -27.09
N PHE A 397 -8.20 -1.41 -27.38
CA PHE A 397 -7.74 -2.35 -26.37
C PHE A 397 -6.41 -1.90 -25.75
N ALA A 398 -5.50 -1.36 -26.55
CA ALA A 398 -4.29 -0.75 -26.02
C ALA A 398 -4.61 0.41 -25.08
N ASP A 399 -5.51 1.33 -25.48
CA ASP A 399 -5.97 2.43 -24.62
C ASP A 399 -6.67 1.91 -23.36
N PHE A 400 -7.54 0.91 -23.50
CA PHE A 400 -8.25 0.26 -22.39
C PHE A 400 -7.30 -0.33 -21.35
N VAL A 401 -6.27 -1.06 -21.79
CA VAL A 401 -5.27 -1.69 -20.92
C VAL A 401 -4.36 -0.63 -20.28
N ILE A 402 -3.83 0.32 -21.06
CA ILE A 402 -2.88 1.34 -20.58
C ILE A 402 -3.53 2.30 -19.58
N ARG A 403 -4.79 2.68 -19.80
CA ARG A 403 -5.54 3.56 -18.89
C ARG A 403 -6.14 2.86 -17.69
N PHE A 404 -6.00 1.52 -17.62
CA PHE A 404 -6.67 0.71 -16.62
C PHE A 404 -8.18 1.03 -16.60
N SER A 405 -8.82 1.06 -17.77
CA SER A 405 -10.18 1.57 -17.96
C SER A 405 -11.27 0.73 -17.30
N ARG A 406 -12.44 1.34 -17.08
CA ARG A 406 -13.67 0.72 -16.53
C ARG A 406 -13.57 0.09 -15.13
N PHE A 407 -12.48 0.28 -14.40
CA PHE A 407 -12.37 -0.17 -13.00
C PHE A 407 -13.52 0.35 -12.11
N ALA A 408 -14.15 -0.57 -11.39
CA ALA A 408 -15.12 -0.27 -10.33
C ALA A 408 -14.86 -1.16 -9.10
N GLY A 409 -14.77 -0.55 -7.92
CA GLY A 409 -14.52 -1.27 -6.66
C GLY A 409 -15.79 -1.72 -5.95
N ARG A 410 -16.95 -1.26 -6.41
CA ARG A 410 -18.26 -1.57 -5.86
C ARG A 410 -18.83 -2.79 -6.58
N PRO A 411 -19.20 -3.85 -5.86
CA PRO A 411 -19.69 -5.05 -6.51
C PRO A 411 -21.12 -4.86 -7.03
N PRO A 412 -21.44 -5.40 -8.22
CA PRO A 412 -22.81 -5.48 -8.71
C PRO A 412 -23.68 -6.40 -7.83
N PRO A 413 -25.02 -6.28 -7.91
CA PRO A 413 -25.92 -7.24 -7.29
C PRO A 413 -25.77 -8.62 -7.95
N SER A 414 -25.88 -9.68 -7.16
CA SER A 414 -25.89 -11.06 -7.70
C SER A 414 -27.22 -11.37 -8.37
N THR A 415 -27.22 -12.27 -9.34
CA THR A 415 -28.44 -12.67 -10.08
C THR A 415 -28.56 -14.19 -10.13
N GLY A 416 -29.79 -14.73 -10.07
CA GLY A 416 -30.06 -16.18 -10.08
C GLY A 416 -31.15 -16.58 -9.10
N SER A 417 -31.60 -17.84 -9.15
CA SER A 417 -32.52 -18.38 -8.16
C SER A 417 -31.84 -18.54 -6.78
N PRO A 418 -32.60 -18.63 -5.67
CA PRO A 418 -32.03 -18.86 -4.35
C PRO A 418 -31.14 -20.12 -4.28
N GLU A 419 -31.52 -21.19 -4.96
CA GLU A 419 -30.76 -22.45 -5.01
C GLU A 419 -29.43 -22.27 -5.78
N GLU A 420 -29.46 -21.54 -6.89
CA GLU A 420 -28.26 -21.22 -7.65
C GLU A 420 -27.29 -20.38 -6.83
N LEU A 421 -27.79 -19.35 -6.14
CA LEU A 421 -26.96 -18.48 -5.29
C LEU A 421 -26.46 -19.21 -4.04
N GLN A 422 -27.25 -20.12 -3.46
CA GLN A 422 -26.83 -20.94 -2.33
C GLN A 422 -25.62 -21.81 -2.68
N LEU A 423 -25.60 -22.41 -3.87
CA LEU A 423 -24.45 -23.16 -4.35
C LEU A 423 -23.17 -22.31 -4.38
N PHE A 424 -23.25 -21.07 -4.87
CA PHE A 424 -22.13 -20.14 -4.84
C PHE A 424 -21.70 -19.81 -3.41
N HIS A 425 -22.65 -19.45 -2.54
CA HIS A 425 -22.36 -19.14 -1.14
C HIS A 425 -21.61 -20.28 -0.45
N ASP A 426 -22.11 -21.51 -0.58
CA ASP A 426 -21.59 -22.67 0.15
C ASP A 426 -20.21 -23.11 -0.34
N LEU A 427 -20.01 -23.20 -1.67
CA LEU A 427 -18.74 -23.64 -2.25
C LEU A 427 -17.65 -22.57 -2.16
N THR A 428 -18.01 -21.29 -2.22
CA THR A 428 -17.01 -20.21 -2.09
C THR A 428 -16.74 -19.83 -0.64
N ARG A 429 -17.69 -20.09 0.28
CA ARG A 429 -17.70 -19.58 1.66
C ARG A 429 -17.60 -18.06 1.73
N GLU A 430 -18.16 -17.41 0.72
CA GLU A 430 -18.13 -15.96 0.57
C GLU A 430 -19.48 -15.35 0.86
N ARG A 431 -19.43 -14.08 1.30
CA ARG A 431 -20.63 -13.24 1.29
C ARG A 431 -20.89 -12.84 -0.16
N LEU A 432 -22.07 -13.18 -0.66
CA LEU A 432 -22.51 -12.72 -1.97
C LEU A 432 -22.93 -11.25 -1.90
N SER A 433 -22.81 -10.54 -3.01
CA SER A 433 -23.49 -9.26 -3.15
C SER A 433 -24.99 -9.49 -3.12
N PRO A 434 -25.76 -8.71 -2.35
CA PRO A 434 -27.20 -8.90 -2.27
C PRO A 434 -27.83 -8.75 -3.67
N PRO A 435 -28.85 -9.55 -4.00
CA PRO A 435 -29.65 -9.35 -5.21
C PRO A 435 -30.25 -7.95 -5.27
N GLU A 436 -30.65 -7.54 -6.47
CA GLU A 436 -31.23 -6.21 -6.68
C GLU A 436 -32.51 -6.04 -5.85
N GLY A 437 -32.56 -4.97 -5.06
CA GLY A 437 -33.68 -4.70 -4.14
C GLY A 437 -33.59 -5.39 -2.78
N GLU A 438 -32.62 -6.27 -2.55
CA GLU A 438 -32.42 -6.95 -1.26
C GLU A 438 -31.36 -6.25 -0.39
N LEU A 439 -31.53 -6.34 0.93
CA LEU A 439 -30.57 -5.82 1.91
C LEU A 439 -29.60 -6.92 2.37
N ASP A 440 -28.36 -6.52 2.64
CA ASP A 440 -27.34 -7.42 3.17
C ASP A 440 -27.73 -7.91 4.58
N VAL A 441 -27.79 -9.24 4.76
CA VAL A 441 -28.29 -9.93 5.95
C VAL A 441 -27.32 -9.83 7.15
N VAL A 442 -26.14 -9.23 6.98
CA VAL A 442 -25.10 -9.11 8.02
C VAL A 442 -25.36 -8.04 9.10
N GLY A 443 -26.51 -7.36 9.04
CA GLY A 443 -26.91 -6.29 9.95
C GLY A 443 -26.28 -4.93 9.61
N ALA A 444 -26.98 -3.84 9.96
CA ALA A 444 -26.67 -2.48 9.50
C ALA A 444 -25.22 -2.02 9.75
N LYS A 445 -24.66 -2.28 10.95
CA LYS A 445 -23.28 -1.88 11.29
C LYS A 445 -22.24 -2.53 10.39
N ARG A 446 -22.40 -3.83 10.10
CA ARG A 446 -21.45 -4.60 9.28
C ARG A 446 -21.63 -4.30 7.80
N TYR A 447 -22.87 -4.06 7.37
CA TYR A 447 -23.17 -3.55 6.03
C TYR A 447 -22.47 -2.21 5.77
N LEU A 448 -22.65 -1.22 6.65
CA LEU A 448 -22.00 0.10 6.51
C LEU A 448 -20.47 0.00 6.49
N LEU A 449 -19.89 -0.89 7.31
CA LEU A 449 -18.44 -1.15 7.28
C LEU A 449 -18.01 -1.74 5.93
N ASN A 450 -18.76 -2.69 5.38
CA ASN A 450 -18.45 -3.32 4.08
C ASN A 450 -18.55 -2.31 2.94
N VAL A 451 -19.60 -1.47 2.94
CA VAL A 451 -19.75 -0.36 1.98
C VAL A 451 -18.57 0.59 2.07
N TRP A 452 -18.19 1.02 3.27
CA TRP A 452 -17.03 1.90 3.46
C TRP A 452 -15.72 1.27 2.96
N LYS A 453 -15.52 -0.04 3.19
CA LYS A 453 -14.35 -0.76 2.67
C LYS A 453 -14.34 -0.80 1.15
N ALA A 454 -15.46 -1.13 0.52
CA ALA A 454 -15.60 -1.17 -0.93
C ALA A 454 -15.41 0.23 -1.56
N ASP A 455 -15.95 1.27 -0.93
CA ASP A 455 -15.75 2.67 -1.32
C ASP A 455 -14.29 3.11 -1.18
N THR A 456 -13.62 2.67 -0.12
CA THR A 456 -12.19 2.93 0.08
C THR A 456 -11.36 2.26 -1.02
N LEU A 457 -11.64 0.99 -1.36
CA LEU A 457 -10.99 0.33 -2.50
C LEU A 457 -11.29 1.04 -3.82
N HIS A 458 -12.53 1.46 -4.02
CA HIS A 458 -12.93 2.20 -5.21
C HIS A 458 -12.14 3.52 -5.34
N ALA A 459 -12.01 4.28 -4.25
CA ALA A 459 -11.24 5.51 -4.20
C ALA A 459 -9.75 5.27 -4.46
N ILE A 460 -9.14 4.27 -3.81
CA ILE A 460 -7.74 3.90 -4.03
C ILE A 460 -7.51 3.52 -5.49
N GLY A 461 -8.35 2.65 -6.06
CA GLY A 461 -8.18 2.23 -7.45
C GLY A 461 -8.39 3.39 -8.44
N LYS A 462 -9.37 4.26 -8.21
CA LYS A 462 -9.55 5.49 -9.02
C LYS A 462 -8.34 6.41 -8.97
N ALA A 463 -7.74 6.59 -7.79
CA ALA A 463 -6.55 7.42 -7.62
C ALA A 463 -5.29 6.81 -8.25
N LEU A 464 -5.14 5.48 -8.19
CA LEU A 464 -3.97 4.79 -8.74
C LEU A 464 -3.94 4.76 -10.26
N ARG A 465 -5.09 4.63 -10.94
CA ARG A 465 -5.17 4.54 -12.41
C ARG A 465 -4.40 5.62 -13.16
N PRO A 466 -4.61 6.94 -12.93
CA PRO A 466 -3.85 7.97 -13.63
C PRO A 466 -2.35 7.90 -13.30
N VAL A 467 -1.98 7.53 -12.07
CA VAL A 467 -0.57 7.35 -11.69
C VAL A 467 0.06 6.20 -12.48
N LEU A 468 -0.62 5.07 -12.59
CA LEU A 468 -0.15 3.91 -13.36
C LEU A 468 -0.02 4.23 -14.85
N MET A 469 -0.93 5.01 -15.41
CA MET A 469 -0.86 5.49 -16.79
C MET A 469 0.37 6.40 -17.00
N VAL A 470 0.63 7.34 -16.11
CA VAL A 470 1.82 8.21 -16.17
C VAL A 470 3.10 7.40 -16.04
N LEU A 471 3.14 6.43 -15.12
CA LEU A 471 4.28 5.53 -14.95
C LEU A 471 4.51 4.67 -16.19
N PHE A 472 3.44 4.18 -16.84
CA PHE A 472 3.54 3.43 -18.08
C PHE A 472 4.17 4.26 -19.19
N TRP A 473 3.65 5.46 -19.48
CA TRP A 473 4.21 6.31 -20.53
C TRP A 473 5.63 6.79 -20.23
N SER A 474 5.92 7.08 -18.96
CA SER A 474 7.27 7.41 -18.51
C SER A 474 8.23 6.23 -18.74
N ALA A 475 7.81 5.01 -18.42
CA ALA A 475 8.57 3.80 -18.69
C ALA A 475 8.72 3.55 -20.19
N GLN A 476 7.68 3.80 -21.00
CA GLN A 476 7.74 3.65 -22.46
C GLN A 476 8.78 4.58 -23.08
N LEU A 477 8.76 5.87 -22.74
CA LEU A 477 9.73 6.85 -23.24
C LEU A 477 11.15 6.50 -22.78
N LEU A 478 11.30 6.11 -21.51
CA LEU A 478 12.58 5.69 -20.96
C LEU A 478 13.11 4.41 -21.62
N ALA A 479 12.25 3.43 -21.90
CA ALA A 479 12.61 2.21 -22.61
C ALA A 479 13.11 2.53 -24.02
N LEU A 480 12.42 3.38 -24.78
CA LEU A 480 12.84 3.81 -26.11
C LEU A 480 14.20 4.50 -26.07
N ALA A 481 14.41 5.45 -25.14
CA ALA A 481 15.68 6.13 -24.98
C ALA A 481 16.82 5.16 -24.61
N ARG A 482 16.55 4.20 -23.71
CA ARG A 482 17.53 3.20 -23.28
C ARG A 482 17.87 2.21 -24.39
N VAL A 483 16.88 1.74 -25.15
CA VAL A 483 17.08 0.87 -26.31
C VAL A 483 17.91 1.59 -27.37
N GLY A 484 17.56 2.83 -27.73
CA GLY A 484 18.35 3.63 -28.69
C GLY A 484 19.80 3.82 -28.23
N TRP A 485 20.01 4.18 -26.96
CA TRP A 485 21.36 4.32 -26.40
C TRP A 485 22.14 3.00 -26.41
N LEU A 486 21.51 1.88 -26.04
CA LEU A 486 22.16 0.58 -26.00
C LEU A 486 22.49 0.03 -27.39
N LEU A 487 21.59 0.20 -28.36
CA LEU A 487 21.83 -0.16 -29.75
C LEU A 487 22.99 0.65 -30.34
N TRP A 488 23.02 1.97 -30.08
CA TRP A 488 24.13 2.84 -30.46
C TRP A 488 25.47 2.34 -29.92
N HIS A 489 25.49 1.87 -28.67
CA HIS A 489 26.70 1.33 -28.03
C HIS A 489 26.87 -0.19 -28.22
N ARG A 490 26.06 -0.84 -29.07
CA ARG A 490 26.05 -2.29 -29.34
C ARG A 490 26.04 -3.16 -28.07
N ARG A 491 25.27 -2.73 -27.06
CA ARG A 491 25.09 -3.43 -25.77
C ARG A 491 23.64 -3.85 -25.60
N TRP A 492 23.40 -4.84 -24.76
CA TRP A 492 22.06 -5.25 -24.35
C TRP A 492 22.05 -5.65 -22.88
N THR A 493 20.95 -5.39 -22.19
CA THR A 493 20.82 -5.66 -20.76
C THR A 493 19.69 -6.64 -20.49
N TYR A 494 19.85 -7.44 -19.44
CA TYR A 494 18.81 -8.40 -19.05
C TYR A 494 17.49 -7.75 -18.60
N PRO A 495 17.48 -6.65 -17.81
CA PRO A 495 16.22 -5.98 -17.44
C PRO A 495 15.38 -5.56 -18.65
N LEU A 496 16.00 -5.10 -19.76
CA LEU A 496 15.26 -4.83 -20.99
C LEU A 496 14.74 -6.08 -21.69
N THR A 497 15.38 -7.23 -21.50
CA THR A 497 14.84 -8.52 -21.95
C THR A 497 13.57 -8.87 -21.16
N VAL A 498 13.56 -8.62 -19.84
CA VAL A 498 12.36 -8.79 -19.01
C VAL A 498 11.26 -7.81 -19.41
N ALA A 499 11.61 -6.54 -19.69
CA ALA A 499 10.68 -5.54 -20.18
C ALA A 499 10.07 -5.95 -21.53
N ALA A 500 10.89 -6.40 -22.48
CA ALA A 500 10.46 -6.87 -23.79
C ALA A 500 9.56 -8.11 -23.68
N ALA A 501 9.90 -9.06 -22.80
CA ALA A 501 9.07 -10.24 -22.55
C ALA A 501 7.71 -9.85 -21.96
N ALA A 502 7.68 -8.95 -20.96
CA ALA A 502 6.44 -8.52 -20.32
C ALA A 502 5.55 -7.73 -21.30
N TRP A 503 6.12 -6.73 -21.99
CA TRP A 503 5.38 -5.91 -22.95
C TRP A 503 4.96 -6.69 -24.20
N GLY A 504 5.83 -7.60 -24.68
CA GLY A 504 5.51 -8.48 -25.81
C GLY A 504 4.31 -9.39 -25.50
N ALA A 505 4.20 -9.91 -24.28
CA ALA A 505 3.03 -10.69 -23.86
C ALA A 505 1.75 -9.83 -23.83
N VAL A 506 1.83 -8.60 -23.31
CA VAL A 506 0.70 -7.64 -23.32
C VAL A 506 0.26 -7.36 -24.77
N ALA A 507 1.21 -7.05 -25.66
CA ALA A 507 0.94 -6.78 -27.06
C ALA A 507 0.34 -8.00 -27.78
N ALA A 508 0.90 -9.19 -27.59
CA ALA A 508 0.38 -10.42 -28.16
C ALA A 508 -1.06 -10.70 -27.70
N SER A 509 -1.36 -10.49 -26.43
CA SER A 509 -2.73 -10.60 -25.92
C SER A 509 -3.66 -9.56 -26.53
N ILE A 510 -3.24 -8.29 -26.66
CA ILE A 510 -4.05 -7.25 -27.30
C ILE A 510 -4.37 -7.62 -28.74
N LEU A 511 -3.36 -8.01 -29.53
CA LEU A 511 -3.52 -8.37 -30.94
C LEU A 511 -4.41 -9.60 -31.10
N MET A 512 -4.23 -10.62 -30.25
CA MET A 512 -5.07 -11.82 -30.25
C MET A 512 -6.54 -11.47 -29.97
N HIS A 513 -6.81 -10.68 -28.94
CA HIS A 513 -8.19 -10.27 -28.63
C HIS A 513 -8.76 -9.35 -29.71
N ALA A 514 -7.97 -8.45 -30.31
CA ALA A 514 -8.42 -7.60 -31.40
C ALA A 514 -8.80 -8.42 -32.64
N ALA A 515 -8.08 -9.51 -32.92
CA ALA A 515 -8.45 -10.45 -33.99
C ALA A 515 -9.78 -11.15 -33.68
N ILE A 516 -10.04 -11.51 -32.42
CA ILE A 516 -11.32 -12.10 -31.99
C ILE A 516 -12.46 -11.08 -32.10
N GLU A 517 -12.25 -9.83 -31.63
CA GLU A 517 -13.22 -8.73 -31.73
C GLU A 517 -13.62 -8.44 -33.18
N ALA A 518 -12.65 -8.44 -34.10
CA ALA A 518 -12.89 -8.13 -35.50
C ALA A 518 -13.56 -9.26 -36.28
N SER A 519 -13.43 -10.51 -35.82
CA SER A 519 -13.83 -11.69 -36.60
C SER A 519 -14.95 -12.52 -36.01
N SER A 520 -15.12 -12.51 -34.68
CA SER A 520 -15.90 -13.54 -33.98
C SER A 520 -16.96 -12.96 -33.06
N PHE A 521 -16.57 -12.21 -32.02
CA PHE A 521 -17.52 -11.63 -31.05
C PHE A 521 -16.86 -10.52 -30.20
N PRO A 522 -17.65 -9.64 -29.56
CA PRO A 522 -17.13 -8.60 -28.68
C PRO A 522 -16.45 -9.17 -27.42
N VAL A 523 -15.23 -8.72 -27.12
CA VAL A 523 -14.37 -9.19 -26.00
C VAL A 523 -13.90 -8.06 -25.08
N LEU A 524 -14.29 -6.80 -25.30
CA LEU A 524 -13.84 -5.64 -24.52
C LEU A 524 -14.37 -5.63 -23.07
N THR A 525 -13.72 -6.38 -22.20
CA THR A 525 -14.02 -6.51 -20.77
C THR A 525 -12.74 -6.58 -19.94
N ILE A 526 -12.82 -6.26 -18.64
CA ILE A 526 -11.66 -6.38 -17.74
C ILE A 526 -11.23 -7.84 -17.61
N SER A 527 -12.17 -8.80 -17.58
CA SER A 527 -11.85 -10.23 -17.47
C SER A 527 -10.98 -10.73 -18.63
N SER A 528 -11.19 -10.25 -19.86
CA SER A 528 -10.33 -10.59 -21.02
C SER A 528 -8.86 -10.20 -20.80
N PHE A 529 -8.61 -9.04 -20.19
CA PHE A 529 -7.27 -8.46 -20.03
C PHE A 529 -6.71 -8.55 -18.60
N ALA A 530 -7.47 -9.05 -17.63
CA ALA A 530 -7.04 -9.26 -16.25
C ALA A 530 -5.64 -9.89 -16.11
N PRO A 531 -5.27 -10.91 -16.91
CA PRO A 531 -3.96 -11.56 -16.84
C PRO A 531 -2.78 -10.67 -17.27
N VAL A 532 -3.01 -9.64 -18.08
CA VAL A 532 -1.93 -8.81 -18.63
C VAL A 532 -1.58 -7.60 -17.77
N TYR A 533 -2.48 -7.14 -16.89
CA TYR A 533 -2.18 -5.98 -16.02
C TYR A 533 -0.96 -6.18 -15.11
N PRO A 534 -0.72 -7.35 -14.48
CA PRO A 534 0.54 -7.60 -13.79
C PRO A 534 1.77 -7.48 -14.70
N LEU A 535 1.64 -7.86 -15.98
CA LEU A 535 2.72 -7.77 -16.97
C LEU A 535 3.01 -6.32 -17.40
N VAL A 536 1.99 -5.47 -17.46
CA VAL A 536 2.17 -4.02 -17.64
C VAL A 536 3.01 -3.43 -16.49
N LEU A 537 2.73 -3.84 -15.25
CA LEU A 537 3.51 -3.41 -14.09
C LEU A 537 4.94 -3.98 -14.10
N LEU A 538 5.11 -5.24 -14.53
CA LEU A 538 6.43 -5.86 -14.74
C LEU A 538 7.27 -5.08 -15.75
N PHE A 539 6.67 -4.62 -16.85
CA PHE A 539 7.34 -3.76 -17.83
C PHE A 539 7.86 -2.48 -17.17
N ILE A 540 7.00 -1.76 -16.42
CA ILE A 540 7.39 -0.53 -15.69
C ILE A 540 8.55 -0.81 -14.73
N VAL A 541 8.46 -1.90 -13.96
CA VAL A 541 9.48 -2.29 -12.98
C VAL A 541 10.81 -2.65 -13.67
N ALA A 542 10.76 -3.39 -14.78
CA ALA A 542 11.95 -3.83 -15.50
C ALA A 542 12.69 -2.67 -16.17
N VAL A 543 11.97 -1.70 -16.74
CA VAL A 543 12.57 -0.47 -17.29
C VAL A 543 13.16 0.39 -16.17
N GLY A 544 12.45 0.56 -15.05
CA GLY A 544 12.96 1.29 -13.88
C GLY A 544 14.22 0.63 -13.31
N TRP A 545 14.27 -0.71 -13.28
CA TRP A 545 15.44 -1.47 -12.91
C TRP A 545 16.61 -1.22 -13.86
N ASP A 546 16.41 -1.24 -15.18
CA ASP A 546 17.46 -0.94 -16.16
C ASP A 546 18.04 0.46 -15.97
N ALA A 547 17.16 1.47 -15.89
CA ALA A 547 17.56 2.86 -15.78
C ALA A 547 18.31 3.14 -14.48
N ALA A 548 17.85 2.57 -13.35
CA ALA A 548 18.53 2.68 -12.07
C ALA A 548 19.93 2.03 -12.11
N ALA A 549 20.06 0.86 -12.77
CA ALA A 549 21.34 0.19 -12.94
C ALA A 549 22.31 1.02 -13.79
N ALA A 550 21.83 1.61 -14.89
CA ALA A 550 22.62 2.48 -15.76
C ALA A 550 23.08 3.76 -15.05
N TRP A 551 22.20 4.38 -14.26
CA TRP A 551 22.54 5.57 -13.48
C TRP A 551 23.56 5.28 -12.37
N ALA A 552 23.42 4.14 -11.69
CA ALA A 552 24.40 3.69 -10.70
C ALA A 552 25.77 3.42 -11.34
N ALA A 553 25.82 2.81 -12.53
CA ALA A 553 27.06 2.56 -13.26
C ALA A 553 27.78 3.86 -13.67
N ARG A 554 27.05 4.92 -14.06
CA ARG A 554 27.65 6.24 -14.36
C ARG A 554 28.31 6.90 -13.16
N ARG A 555 27.77 6.69 -11.95
CA ARG A 555 28.41 7.16 -10.70
C ARG A 555 29.66 6.37 -10.34
N ALA A 556 29.86 5.18 -10.91
CA ALA A 556 30.99 4.31 -10.63
C ALA A 556 32.15 4.44 -11.64
N THR A 557 32.02 5.23 -12.71
CA THR A 557 33.12 5.51 -13.65
C THR A 557 34.21 6.38 -13.00
N PRO A 558 35.51 6.04 -13.11
CA PRO A 558 36.57 6.68 -12.34
C PRO A 558 37.02 7.99 -12.99
N GLY A 559 36.72 9.10 -12.31
CA GLY A 559 37.19 10.44 -12.66
C GLY A 559 37.04 11.45 -11.52
N ALA A 560 36.57 11.03 -10.35
CA ALA A 560 36.59 11.82 -9.14
C ALA A 560 37.85 11.44 -8.38
N THR A 561 38.87 12.30 -8.50
CA THR A 561 39.89 12.63 -7.49
C THR A 561 40.23 11.53 -6.47
N GLU A 562 41.49 11.07 -6.51
CA GLU A 562 42.16 10.41 -5.40
C GLU A 562 41.69 10.94 -4.03
N PRO A 563 41.37 10.08 -3.05
CA PRO A 563 41.29 10.53 -1.67
C PRO A 563 42.74 10.81 -1.22
N LYS A 564 43.15 12.07 -1.37
CA LYS A 564 44.28 12.61 -0.62
C LYS A 564 44.03 12.36 0.86
N GLY A 565 45.00 11.73 1.49
CA GLY A 565 45.25 11.89 2.92
C GLY A 565 44.31 11.09 3.81
N ALA A 566 44.88 10.06 4.44
CA ALA A 566 44.48 9.70 5.78
C ALA A 566 44.56 10.95 6.67
N GLU A 567 43.42 11.54 7.01
CA GLU A 567 43.28 12.44 8.15
C GLU A 567 41.81 12.66 8.50
N GLY A 568 41.43 12.29 9.72
CA GLY A 568 40.26 12.87 10.39
C GLY A 568 38.94 12.14 10.23
N ASP A 569 38.82 10.98 10.87
CA ASP A 569 37.54 10.42 11.30
C ASP A 569 36.84 11.42 12.27
N MET A 570 36.17 12.44 11.73
CA MET A 570 35.52 13.51 12.52
C MET A 570 34.16 13.06 13.11
N ALA A 571 33.87 11.75 13.08
CA ALA A 571 32.71 11.14 13.74
C ALA A 571 33.02 10.61 15.16
N ALA A 572 34.26 10.75 15.65
CA ALA A 572 34.66 10.23 16.94
C ALA A 572 35.63 11.15 17.70
N ARG A 573 35.18 12.34 18.11
CA ARG A 573 35.81 13.03 19.25
C ARG A 573 34.96 12.81 20.51
N PRO A 574 35.51 12.23 21.59
CA PRO A 574 34.80 12.15 22.87
C PRO A 574 34.47 13.57 23.35
N ALA A 575 33.39 13.72 24.11
CA ALA A 575 33.18 14.91 24.92
C ALA A 575 34.45 15.14 25.77
N PRO A 576 34.83 16.40 26.04
CA PRO A 576 36.11 16.74 26.68
C PRO A 576 36.39 16.00 28.01
N ASP A 577 35.37 15.39 28.63
CA ASP A 577 35.43 14.76 29.95
C ASP A 577 35.25 13.21 29.94
N GLY A 578 35.22 12.55 28.77
CA GLY A 578 35.03 11.09 28.69
C GLY A 578 33.59 10.59 28.91
N THR A 579 32.60 11.46 28.70
CA THR A 579 31.17 11.18 28.94
C THR A 579 30.65 9.96 28.15
N PRO A 580 29.98 8.98 28.79
CA PRO A 580 29.50 7.78 28.11
C PRO A 580 28.42 8.05 27.05
N ARG A 581 28.52 7.39 25.88
CA ARG A 581 27.58 7.54 24.75
C ARG A 581 26.14 7.09 25.07
N TRP A 582 25.93 6.34 26.16
CA TRP A 582 24.61 5.89 26.60
C TRP A 582 23.94 6.83 27.61
N LEU A 583 24.65 7.85 28.12
CA LEU A 583 24.17 8.71 29.21
C LEU A 583 22.82 9.37 28.87
N TRP A 584 22.68 9.91 27.66
CA TRP A 584 21.43 10.54 27.22
C TRP A 584 20.24 9.56 27.17
N ALA A 585 20.47 8.28 26.89
CA ALA A 585 19.41 7.28 26.88
C ALA A 585 18.96 6.95 28.31
N VAL A 586 19.90 6.87 29.26
CA VAL A 586 19.59 6.67 30.69
C VAL A 586 18.85 7.89 31.26
N THR A 587 19.26 9.10 30.93
CA THR A 587 18.53 10.33 31.33
C THR A 587 17.11 10.33 30.74
N GLY A 588 16.93 9.86 29.51
CA GLY A 588 15.61 9.69 28.90
C GLY A 588 14.74 8.68 29.67
N LEU A 589 15.28 7.51 30.00
CA LEU A 589 14.54 6.51 30.79
C LEU A 589 14.21 6.98 32.20
N ALA A 590 15.09 7.77 32.83
CA ALA A 590 14.85 8.36 34.14
C ALA A 590 13.64 9.33 34.14
N ALA A 591 13.28 9.90 33.00
CA ALA A 591 12.09 10.73 32.85
C ALA A 591 10.78 9.96 33.07
N LEU A 592 10.80 8.62 33.04
CA LEU A 592 9.63 7.80 33.35
C LEU A 592 9.35 7.72 34.86
N ALA A 593 10.28 8.17 35.71
CA ALA A 593 10.17 8.01 37.16
C ALA A 593 8.85 8.55 37.74
N PRO A 594 8.34 9.74 37.39
CA PRO A 594 7.07 10.21 37.94
C PRO A 594 5.89 9.32 37.57
N PHE A 595 5.83 8.84 36.33
CA PHE A 595 4.78 7.93 35.88
C PHE A 595 4.81 6.59 36.61
N LEU A 596 6.01 6.07 36.89
CA LEU A 596 6.20 4.79 37.58
C LEU A 596 5.94 4.91 39.09
N ILE A 597 6.43 5.97 39.74
CA ILE A 597 6.26 6.22 41.17
C ILE A 597 4.78 6.45 41.52
N TRP A 598 4.08 7.28 40.73
CA TRP A 598 2.68 7.63 40.96
C TRP A 598 1.70 6.93 40.00
N GLN A 599 2.05 5.72 39.53
CA GLN A 599 1.23 4.97 38.57
C GLN A 599 -0.22 4.75 39.05
N GLY A 600 -0.43 4.64 40.37
CA GLY A 600 -1.76 4.47 40.96
C GLY A 600 -2.67 5.66 40.66
N GLN A 601 -2.15 6.88 40.82
CA GLN A 601 -2.84 8.13 40.51
C GLN A 601 -3.01 8.30 39.00
N PHE A 602 -2.02 7.98 38.17
CA PHE A 602 -2.20 8.05 36.71
C PHE A 602 -3.27 7.09 36.18
N ARG A 603 -3.51 5.94 36.84
CA ARG A 603 -4.58 4.99 36.48
C ARG A 603 -5.98 5.49 36.81
N THR A 604 -6.13 6.49 37.67
CA THR A 604 -7.45 7.10 37.94
C THR A 604 -7.89 8.05 36.83
N LEU A 605 -6.95 8.53 36.01
CA LEU A 605 -7.26 9.30 34.81
C LEU A 605 -8.10 8.47 33.83
N PHE A 606 -9.01 9.13 33.14
CA PHE A 606 -9.90 8.54 32.15
C PHE A 606 -10.04 9.50 30.97
N TRP A 607 -10.55 9.00 29.84
CA TRP A 607 -10.89 9.80 28.66
C TRP A 607 -11.73 11.02 29.03
N PHE A 608 -11.38 12.22 28.57
CA PHE A 608 -12.10 13.47 28.89
C PHE A 608 -12.49 14.28 27.64
N GLY A 609 -13.12 15.45 27.84
CA GLY A 609 -13.83 16.25 26.83
C GLY A 609 -13.20 16.25 25.43
N ASP A 610 -11.97 16.75 25.28
CA ASP A 610 -11.33 16.81 23.95
C ASP A 610 -11.07 15.41 23.36
N ASP A 611 -10.74 14.39 24.16
CA ASP A 611 -10.59 13.03 23.66
C ASP A 611 -11.94 12.49 23.15
N LEU A 612 -13.01 12.69 23.91
CA LEU A 612 -14.37 12.31 23.53
C LEU A 612 -14.85 13.07 22.29
N PHE A 613 -14.49 14.34 22.15
CA PHE A 613 -14.80 15.12 20.96
C PHE A 613 -14.10 14.57 19.71
N LEU A 614 -12.83 14.18 19.83
CA LEU A 614 -12.11 13.52 18.73
C LEU A 614 -12.76 12.17 18.36
N LEU A 615 -13.16 11.36 19.35
CA LEU A 615 -13.84 10.09 19.13
C LEU A 615 -15.22 10.28 18.48
N ASP A 616 -15.96 11.30 18.90
CA ASP A 616 -17.28 11.63 18.37
C ASP A 616 -17.20 12.04 16.91
N GLN A 617 -16.30 12.95 16.58
CA GLN A 617 -16.07 13.36 15.19
C GLN A 617 -15.59 12.20 14.33
N MET A 618 -14.71 11.35 14.87
CA MET A 618 -14.26 10.15 14.18
C MET A 618 -15.44 9.18 13.93
N ALA A 619 -16.36 9.06 14.88
CA ALA A 619 -17.57 8.23 14.75
C ALA A 619 -18.56 8.80 13.72
N VAL A 620 -18.70 10.13 13.65
CA VAL A 620 -19.64 10.81 12.73
C VAL A 620 -19.09 10.89 11.30
N MET A 621 -17.81 11.24 11.13
CA MET A 621 -17.20 11.53 9.82
C MET A 621 -16.53 10.32 9.18
N GLY A 622 -16.27 9.26 9.96
CA GLY A 622 -15.38 8.17 9.60
C GLY A 622 -13.91 8.55 9.72
N THR A 623 -13.07 7.59 10.15
CA THR A 623 -11.64 7.82 10.46
C THR A 623 -10.85 8.43 9.30
N GLY A 624 -11.10 8.00 8.07
CA GLY A 624 -10.39 8.50 6.88
C GLY A 624 -10.60 10.01 6.65
N SER A 625 -11.86 10.44 6.58
CA SER A 625 -12.22 11.86 6.40
C SER A 625 -11.79 12.71 7.60
N TRP A 626 -11.91 12.16 8.81
CA TRP A 626 -11.54 12.83 10.05
C TRP A 626 -10.05 13.17 10.14
N ILE A 627 -9.16 12.30 9.65
CA ILE A 627 -7.69 12.53 9.64
C ILE A 627 -7.32 13.81 8.90
N TRP A 628 -7.97 14.11 7.78
CA TRP A 628 -7.62 15.25 6.92
C TRP A 628 -8.37 16.55 7.27
N ARG A 629 -9.36 16.49 8.17
CA ARG A 629 -10.13 17.68 8.59
C ARG A 629 -9.26 18.67 9.36
N VAL A 630 -9.45 19.97 9.16
CA VAL A 630 -8.86 21.02 10.01
C VAL A 630 -9.77 21.25 11.24
N PHE A 631 -9.18 21.49 12.41
CA PHE A 631 -9.91 21.77 13.66
C PHE A 631 -9.39 23.03 14.34
N SER A 632 -10.19 24.11 14.32
CA SER A 632 -9.71 25.42 14.74
C SER A 632 -8.35 25.69 14.06
N GLU A 633 -7.30 26.05 14.76
CA GLU A 633 -5.96 26.28 14.19
C GLU A 633 -5.11 25.02 14.00
N ASN A 634 -5.68 23.81 14.02
CA ASN A 634 -4.93 22.56 13.95
C ASN A 634 -5.24 21.76 12.67
N PHE A 635 -4.22 21.63 11.80
CA PHE A 635 -4.17 20.61 10.76
C PHE A 635 -3.11 19.56 11.12
N VAL A 636 -3.55 18.45 11.72
CA VAL A 636 -2.67 17.52 12.44
C VAL A 636 -2.85 16.05 12.00
N PRO A 637 -2.73 15.74 10.70
CA PRO A 637 -3.07 14.43 10.16
C PRO A 637 -2.18 13.30 10.71
N LEU A 638 -0.90 13.57 10.99
CA LEU A 638 0.02 12.55 11.53
C LEU A 638 -0.31 12.21 12.98
N PHE A 639 -0.67 13.22 13.79
CA PHE A 639 -1.16 12.99 15.15
C PHE A 639 -2.48 12.21 15.14
N LYS A 640 -3.47 12.62 14.33
CA LYS A 640 -4.77 11.93 14.27
C LYS A 640 -4.64 10.47 13.88
N LEU A 641 -3.80 10.19 12.88
CA LEU A 641 -3.51 8.82 12.46
C LEU A 641 -2.89 8.01 13.60
N GLY A 642 -1.88 8.54 14.26
CA GLY A 642 -1.21 7.89 15.39
C GLY A 642 -2.14 7.67 16.57
N TRP A 643 -2.90 8.70 16.96
CA TRP A 643 -3.81 8.71 18.10
C TRP A 643 -4.98 7.75 17.90
N ALA A 644 -5.67 7.79 16.74
CA ALA A 644 -6.73 6.83 16.45
C ALA A 644 -6.19 5.40 16.33
N GLY A 645 -5.03 5.21 15.68
CA GLY A 645 -4.36 3.93 15.63
C GLY A 645 -4.06 3.37 17.03
N ALA A 646 -3.64 4.23 17.96
CA ALA A 646 -3.41 3.87 19.36
C ALA A 646 -4.72 3.52 20.09
N VAL A 647 -5.80 4.30 19.92
CA VAL A 647 -7.11 3.99 20.50
C VAL A 647 -7.57 2.58 20.10
N PHE A 648 -7.49 2.25 18.80
CA PHE A 648 -7.91 0.94 18.31
C PHE A 648 -6.97 -0.19 18.73
N SER A 649 -5.65 -0.01 18.59
CA SER A 649 -4.67 -1.07 18.89
C SER A 649 -4.50 -1.35 20.38
N LEU A 650 -4.70 -0.34 21.23
CA LEU A 650 -4.68 -0.46 22.68
C LEU A 650 -6.08 -0.73 23.26
N ASN A 651 -7.06 -1.02 22.40
CA ASN A 651 -8.42 -1.40 22.77
C ASN A 651 -9.11 -0.43 23.74
N GLY A 652 -8.90 0.88 23.58
CA GLY A 652 -9.50 1.92 24.41
C GLY A 652 -8.87 2.13 25.79
N SER A 653 -7.69 1.56 26.08
CA SER A 653 -7.01 1.69 27.38
C SER A 653 -6.37 3.06 27.59
N TYR A 654 -6.88 3.87 28.53
CA TYR A 654 -6.30 5.18 28.84
C TYR A 654 -4.88 5.12 29.45
N PRO A 655 -4.58 4.20 30.40
CA PRO A 655 -3.22 4.09 30.95
C PRO A 655 -2.17 3.74 29.89
N LEU A 656 -2.51 2.93 28.89
CA LEU A 656 -1.61 2.63 27.78
C LEU A 656 -1.40 3.83 26.84
N MET A 657 -2.44 4.65 26.63
CA MET A 657 -2.29 5.94 25.93
C MET A 657 -1.32 6.86 26.67
N LEU A 658 -1.43 6.95 28.00
CA LEU A 658 -0.48 7.71 28.81
C LEU A 658 0.93 7.11 28.74
N ALA A 659 1.08 5.79 28.74
CA ALA A 659 2.38 5.14 28.59
C ALA A 659 3.06 5.52 27.26
N LEU A 660 2.33 5.56 26.14
CA LEU A 660 2.86 6.05 24.86
C LEU A 660 3.34 7.50 24.96
N LEU A 661 2.58 8.34 25.67
CA LEU A 661 2.91 9.73 25.87
C LEU A 661 4.21 9.85 26.71
N TRP A 662 4.32 9.13 27.82
CA TRP A 662 5.51 9.12 28.68
C TRP A 662 6.75 8.53 28.00
N LEU A 663 6.59 7.50 27.16
CA LEU A 663 7.67 6.99 26.32
C LEU A 663 8.14 8.04 25.30
N THR A 664 7.22 8.82 24.75
CA THR A 664 7.55 9.95 23.87
C THR A 664 8.31 11.03 24.64
N HIS A 665 7.89 11.32 25.88
CA HIS A 665 8.60 12.24 26.77
C HIS A 665 10.02 11.77 27.07
N ALA A 666 10.20 10.50 27.42
CA ALA A 666 11.51 9.89 27.65
C ALA A 666 12.44 10.04 26.43
N ALA A 667 11.90 9.82 25.22
CA ALA A 667 12.64 10.05 23.98
C ALA A 667 13.01 11.53 23.79
N ASN A 668 12.11 12.46 24.07
CA ASN A 668 12.36 13.90 24.02
C ASN A 668 13.47 14.31 24.99
N ILE A 669 13.42 13.87 26.25
CA ILE A 669 14.46 14.16 27.25
C ILE A 669 15.81 13.60 26.82
N GLY A 670 15.84 12.37 26.30
CA GLY A 670 17.08 11.78 25.80
C GLY A 670 17.67 12.55 24.62
N LEU A 671 16.85 12.96 23.65
CA LEU A 671 17.30 13.75 22.50
C LEU A 671 17.72 15.17 22.89
N PHE A 672 17.04 15.80 23.84
CA PHE A 672 17.41 17.10 24.40
C PHE A 672 18.76 17.04 25.12
N THR A 673 18.95 16.04 25.99
CA THR A 673 20.21 15.78 26.69
C THR A 673 21.35 15.58 25.69
N ARG A 674 21.11 14.76 24.66
CA ARG A 674 22.07 14.52 23.58
C ARG A 674 22.40 15.79 22.79
N TRP A 675 21.40 16.63 22.52
CA TRP A 675 21.58 17.89 21.81
C TRP A 675 22.49 18.84 22.58
N LEU A 676 22.29 18.99 23.89
CA LEU A 676 23.15 19.80 24.75
C LEU A 676 24.58 19.25 24.87
N LEU A 677 24.74 17.94 25.14
CA LEU A 677 26.07 17.32 25.27
C LEU A 677 26.93 17.48 24.00
N ARG A 678 26.31 17.50 22.82
CA ARG A 678 27.02 17.68 21.54
C ARG A 678 27.64 19.06 21.33
N THR A 679 27.25 20.05 22.13
CA THR A 679 27.87 21.39 22.09
C THR A 679 29.20 21.46 22.84
N GLY A 680 29.56 20.41 23.58
CA GLY A 680 30.73 20.38 24.46
C GLY A 680 30.45 20.79 25.90
N LEU A 681 29.17 20.98 26.28
CA LEU A 681 28.79 21.24 27.67
C LEU A 681 29.10 20.01 28.56
N PRO A 682 29.69 20.21 29.76
CA PRO A 682 30.00 19.14 30.70
C PRO A 682 28.75 18.37 31.13
N ALA A 683 28.86 17.05 31.30
CA ALA A 683 27.75 16.21 31.75
C ALA A 683 27.21 16.65 33.12
N GLY A 684 28.09 17.07 34.03
CA GLY A 684 27.72 17.58 35.35
C GLY A 684 26.84 18.84 35.31
N VAL A 685 26.85 19.58 34.21
CA VAL A 685 25.97 20.74 33.98
C VAL A 685 24.68 20.32 33.28
N VAL A 686 24.78 19.44 32.28
CA VAL A 686 23.62 19.02 31.48
C VAL A 686 22.65 18.16 32.29
N LEU A 687 23.13 17.29 33.18
CA LEU A 687 22.29 16.36 33.94
C LEU A 687 21.28 17.04 34.88
N PRO A 688 21.65 18.03 35.72
CA PRO A 688 20.67 18.79 36.51
C PRO A 688 19.61 19.48 35.66
N VAL A 689 20.02 20.06 34.51
CA VAL A 689 19.11 20.76 33.60
C VAL A 689 18.13 19.80 32.93
N ALA A 690 18.63 18.64 32.48
CA ALA A 690 17.80 17.58 31.93
C ALA A 690 16.86 16.98 32.98
N ALA A 691 17.30 16.82 34.23
CA ALA A 691 16.48 16.35 35.35
C ALA A 691 15.34 17.33 35.65
N LEU A 692 15.60 18.64 35.64
CA LEU A 692 14.57 19.66 35.81
C LEU A 692 13.51 19.58 34.70
N PHE A 693 13.92 19.39 33.44
CA PHE A 693 12.98 19.23 32.33
C PHE A 693 12.17 17.92 32.44
N ALA A 694 12.83 16.84 32.82
CA ALA A 694 12.27 15.49 32.85
C ALA A 694 11.28 15.27 34.00
N LEU A 695 11.52 15.89 35.15
CA LEU A 695 10.85 15.49 36.39
C LEU A 695 9.92 16.55 36.95
N THR A 696 9.88 17.77 36.39
CA THR A 696 9.04 18.83 36.96
C THR A 696 7.54 18.53 36.83
N PRO A 697 6.74 18.72 37.91
CA PRO A 697 5.28 18.58 37.85
C PRO A 697 4.63 19.66 36.98
N GLY A 698 5.36 20.71 36.60
CA GLY A 698 4.88 21.73 35.65
C GLY A 698 4.49 21.15 34.28
N ASN A 699 4.99 19.97 33.93
CA ASN A 699 4.62 19.26 32.69
C ASN A 699 3.35 18.41 32.81
N LEU A 700 2.67 18.38 33.97
CA LEU A 700 1.58 17.44 34.24
C LEU A 700 0.50 17.45 33.16
N GLU A 701 0.03 18.62 32.72
CA GLU A 701 -1.03 18.67 31.71
C GLU A 701 -0.56 18.19 30.34
N SER A 702 0.72 18.41 29.98
CA SER A 702 1.31 17.81 28.78
C SER A 702 1.47 16.29 28.90
N LEU A 703 1.67 15.78 30.12
CA LEU A 703 2.01 14.39 30.41
C LEU A 703 0.85 13.51 30.90
N GLY A 704 -0.26 14.12 31.27
CA GLY A 704 -1.48 13.47 31.78
C GLY A 704 -2.67 13.59 30.81
N TRP A 705 -2.44 14.06 29.58
CA TRP A 705 -3.49 14.31 28.60
C TRP A 705 -3.17 13.69 27.25
N ALA A 706 -3.92 12.65 26.86
CA ALA A 706 -3.73 11.95 25.59
C ALA A 706 -3.72 12.86 24.35
N VAL A 707 -4.59 13.88 24.23
CA VAL A 707 -4.52 14.86 23.13
C VAL A 707 -3.20 15.64 23.07
N GLN A 708 -2.54 15.89 24.21
CA GLN A 708 -1.24 16.58 24.25
C GLN A 708 -0.10 15.74 23.67
N TRP A 709 -0.34 14.46 23.36
CA TRP A 709 0.60 13.66 22.59
C TRP A 709 0.95 14.31 21.24
N SER A 710 0.03 15.09 20.66
CA SER A 710 0.28 15.94 19.49
C SER A 710 1.51 16.84 19.67
N ALA A 711 1.56 17.62 20.76
CA ALA A 711 2.65 18.52 21.07
C ALA A 711 3.96 17.77 21.35
N LEU A 712 3.91 16.65 22.08
CA LEU A 712 5.09 15.84 22.36
C LEU A 712 5.71 15.23 21.09
N LEU A 713 4.87 14.75 20.16
CA LEU A 713 5.33 14.23 18.86
C LEU A 713 5.95 15.33 18.01
N ALA A 714 5.37 16.54 18.00
CA ALA A 714 5.97 17.68 17.32
C ALA A 714 7.36 18.03 17.88
N THR A 715 7.50 18.05 19.22
CA THR A 715 8.81 18.23 19.87
C THR A 715 9.79 17.11 19.56
N LEU A 716 9.32 15.85 19.47
CA LEU A 716 10.17 14.72 19.09
C LEU A 716 10.79 14.92 17.71
N PHE A 717 9.98 15.29 16.73
CA PHE A 717 10.48 15.53 15.38
C PHE A 717 11.38 16.77 15.28
N LEU A 718 11.10 17.83 16.05
CA LEU A 718 12.00 18.97 16.18
C LEU A 718 13.37 18.54 16.73
N LEU A 719 13.39 17.79 17.84
CA LEU A 719 14.62 17.34 18.49
C LEU A 719 15.41 16.34 17.63
N LEU A 720 14.73 15.49 16.86
CA LEU A 720 15.35 14.64 15.84
C LEU A 720 16.02 15.49 14.76
N GLY A 721 15.35 16.55 14.28
CA GLY A 721 15.90 17.53 13.35
C GLY A 721 17.13 18.25 13.91
N LEU A 722 17.04 18.79 15.12
CA LEU A 722 18.14 19.49 15.81
C LEU A 722 19.36 18.59 16.04
N ASN A 723 19.14 17.33 16.37
CA ASN A 723 20.23 16.36 16.51
C ASN A 723 20.86 15.95 15.17
N PHE A 724 20.15 16.09 14.06
CA PHE A 724 20.66 15.76 12.72
C PHE A 724 21.27 16.96 12.00
N LEU A 725 20.89 18.19 12.40
CA LEU A 725 21.30 19.45 11.80
C LEU A 725 22.81 19.59 11.59
N PRO A 726 23.71 19.24 12.53
CA PRO A 726 25.16 19.34 12.29
C PRO A 726 25.61 18.49 11.10
N SER A 727 25.12 17.25 10.99
CA SER A 727 25.47 16.36 9.88
C SER A 727 24.97 16.87 8.53
N ALA A 728 23.88 17.64 8.51
CA ALA A 728 23.40 18.30 7.32
C ALA A 728 24.28 19.50 6.96
N ARG A 729 24.76 20.30 7.92
CA ARG A 729 25.68 21.42 7.65
C ARG A 729 26.95 20.96 6.91
N ASP A 730 27.49 19.80 7.27
CA ASP A 730 28.70 19.21 6.68
C ASP A 730 28.44 18.52 5.31
N SER A 731 27.55 19.05 4.48
CA SER A 731 27.30 18.52 3.14
C SER A 731 27.91 19.44 2.08
N ASP A 732 28.95 18.97 1.39
CA ASP A 732 29.76 19.72 0.40
C ASP A 732 29.04 20.04 -0.94
N GLY A 733 27.72 19.99 -0.99
CA GLY A 733 26.95 20.20 -2.23
C GLY A 733 26.19 21.53 -2.25
N ASP A 734 26.22 22.21 -3.39
CA ASP A 734 25.46 23.45 -3.66
C ASP A 734 23.94 23.23 -3.85
N TRP A 735 23.44 21.99 -3.74
CA TRP A 735 22.06 21.61 -4.04
C TRP A 735 21.41 20.71 -2.97
N ILE A 736 20.07 20.69 -2.94
CA ILE A 736 19.25 19.90 -2.00
C ILE A 736 19.64 18.42 -2.06
N GLY A 737 20.20 17.91 -0.96
CA GLY A 737 20.66 16.54 -0.83
C GLY A 737 19.76 15.65 0.02
N ARG A 738 20.14 14.38 0.16
CA ARG A 738 19.41 13.39 0.96
C ARG A 738 19.31 13.78 2.44
N LYS A 739 20.33 14.45 2.98
CA LYS A 739 20.35 14.93 4.37
C LYS A 739 19.33 16.06 4.57
N ASP A 740 19.17 16.94 3.59
CA ASP A 740 18.18 18.03 3.62
C ASP A 740 16.75 17.49 3.52
N LEU A 741 16.52 16.46 2.70
CA LEU A 741 15.22 15.78 2.65
C LEU A 741 14.84 15.14 4.00
N TRP A 742 15.83 14.67 4.78
CA TRP A 742 15.56 14.14 6.12
C TRP A 742 15.17 15.25 7.11
N LEU A 743 15.83 16.41 7.04
CA LEU A 743 15.41 17.59 7.81
C LEU A 743 14.00 18.04 7.40
N ALA A 744 13.73 18.12 6.09
CA ALA A 744 12.42 18.45 5.54
C ALA A 744 11.33 17.47 6.02
N LEU A 745 11.64 16.19 6.10
CA LEU A 745 10.72 15.19 6.64
C LEU A 745 10.46 15.39 8.13
N CYS A 746 11.50 15.67 8.93
CA CYS A 746 11.35 15.94 10.36
C CYS A 746 10.47 17.17 10.60
N VAL A 747 10.69 18.27 9.89
CA VAL A 747 9.87 19.48 10.06
C VAL A 747 8.45 19.30 9.52
N THR A 748 8.26 18.56 8.42
CA THR A 748 6.92 18.15 7.94
C THR A 748 6.19 17.32 8.99
N ALA A 749 6.83 16.28 9.53
CA ALA A 749 6.24 15.42 10.54
C ALA A 749 5.86 16.22 11.80
N SER A 750 6.71 17.15 12.23
CA SER A 750 6.39 18.06 13.34
C SER A 750 5.15 18.91 13.05
N ALA A 751 5.11 19.58 11.89
CA ALA A 751 3.99 20.41 11.47
C ALA A 751 2.67 19.62 11.33
N CYS A 752 2.73 18.36 10.91
CA CYS A 752 1.58 17.47 10.79
C CYS A 752 1.16 16.82 12.13
N CYS A 753 1.92 16.99 13.20
CA CYS A 753 1.56 16.50 14.54
C CYS A 753 0.88 17.57 15.38
N PHE A 754 1.25 18.85 15.21
CA PHE A 754 0.73 19.93 16.04
C PHE A 754 0.79 21.27 15.32
N SER A 755 -0.17 22.17 15.58
CA SER A 755 -0.21 23.52 14.97
C SER A 755 1.06 24.31 15.22
N ARG A 756 1.60 24.28 16.44
CA ARG A 756 2.89 24.92 16.77
C ARG A 756 4.10 24.15 16.22
N GLY A 757 3.91 22.94 15.70
CA GLY A 757 4.95 22.15 15.04
C GLY A 757 5.54 22.85 13.81
N VAL A 758 4.80 23.77 13.18
CA VAL A 758 5.27 24.61 12.06
C VAL A 758 6.51 25.45 12.41
N ILE A 759 6.70 25.80 13.69
CA ILE A 759 7.89 26.52 14.18
C ILE A 759 9.17 25.74 13.87
N SER A 760 9.10 24.41 13.83
CA SER A 760 10.25 23.55 13.55
C SER A 760 10.89 23.86 12.21
N GLY A 761 10.10 24.24 11.20
CA GLY A 761 10.62 24.65 9.90
C GLY A 761 11.48 25.91 10.00
N GLY A 762 11.01 26.92 10.72
CA GLY A 762 11.74 28.16 10.98
C GLY A 762 12.99 27.95 11.82
N VAL A 763 12.92 27.13 12.86
CA VAL A 763 14.06 26.82 13.73
C VAL A 763 15.14 26.05 12.96
N ILE A 764 14.78 24.97 12.24
CA ILE A 764 15.76 24.20 11.47
C ILE A 764 16.32 25.01 10.30
N GLY A 765 15.48 25.82 9.64
CA GLY A 765 15.91 26.74 8.59
C GLY A 765 16.91 27.78 9.10
N LEU A 766 16.61 28.45 10.21
CA LEU A 766 17.56 29.34 10.91
C LEU A 766 18.84 28.58 11.28
N GLY A 767 18.71 27.34 11.70
CA GLY A 767 19.82 26.44 12.00
C GLY A 767 20.77 26.21 10.81
N LEU A 768 20.27 26.19 9.59
CA LEU A 768 21.11 26.08 8.38
C LEU A 768 21.77 27.42 8.03
N LEU A 769 21.12 28.55 8.31
CA LEU A 769 21.61 29.89 7.96
C LEU A 769 22.60 30.47 8.99
N LEU A 770 22.45 30.11 10.26
CA LEU A 770 23.23 30.66 11.38
C LEU A 770 24.75 30.66 11.18
N PRO A 771 25.39 29.61 10.64
CA PRO A 771 26.84 29.63 10.39
C PRO A 771 27.26 30.78 9.46
N GLY A 772 26.54 31.01 8.36
CA GLY A 772 26.83 32.12 7.43
C GLY A 772 26.54 33.48 8.04
N VAL A 773 25.48 33.60 8.85
CA VAL A 773 25.13 34.85 9.57
C VAL A 773 26.19 35.20 10.62
N LEU A 774 26.60 34.24 11.46
CA LEU A 774 27.56 34.47 12.54
C LEU A 774 28.98 34.71 12.01
N ALA A 775 29.35 34.11 10.87
CA ALA A 775 30.65 34.31 10.23
C ALA A 775 30.70 35.54 9.30
N GLY A 776 29.57 36.20 9.02
CA GLY A 776 29.50 37.28 8.04
C GLY A 776 29.73 36.85 6.58
N ASP A 777 29.67 35.54 6.30
CA ASP A 777 29.96 34.96 4.99
C ASP A 777 28.70 34.88 4.11
N ARG A 778 28.58 35.84 3.18
CA ARG A 778 27.49 35.90 2.21
C ARG A 778 27.42 34.66 1.31
N GLY A 779 28.56 34.05 0.97
CA GLY A 779 28.61 32.87 0.11
C GLY A 779 28.01 31.63 0.77
N THR A 780 28.34 31.39 2.04
CA THR A 780 27.74 30.31 2.84
C THR A 780 26.26 30.55 3.12
N LEU A 781 25.87 31.82 3.33
CA LEU A 781 24.47 32.19 3.51
C LEU A 781 23.63 31.89 2.25
N LEU A 782 24.08 32.34 1.07
CA LEU A 782 23.37 32.12 -0.20
C LEU A 782 23.25 30.63 -0.54
N ARG A 783 24.31 29.83 -0.29
CA ARG A 783 24.28 28.37 -0.49
C ARG A 783 23.31 27.65 0.46
N SER A 784 23.12 28.19 1.66
CA SER A 784 22.23 27.59 2.67
C SER A 784 20.77 28.03 2.53
N LEU A 785 20.49 29.09 1.76
CA LEU A 785 19.16 29.68 1.59
C LEU A 785 18.14 28.70 0.98
N PRO A 786 18.40 28.00 -0.15
CA PRO A 786 17.45 27.03 -0.71
C PRO A 786 17.11 25.90 0.28
N ARG A 787 18.09 25.50 1.09
CA ARG A 787 17.96 24.43 2.10
C ARG A 787 17.12 24.89 3.30
N GLY A 788 17.31 26.14 3.71
CA GLY A 788 16.46 26.80 4.71
C GLY A 788 15.02 26.96 4.23
N LEU A 789 14.83 27.41 2.98
CA LEU A 789 13.50 27.55 2.35
C LEU A 789 12.77 26.19 2.25
N LEU A 790 13.48 25.11 1.89
CA LEU A 790 12.91 23.76 1.89
C LEU A 790 12.33 23.37 3.25
N CYS A 791 12.98 23.76 4.35
CA CYS A 791 12.50 23.48 5.70
C CYS A 791 11.29 24.35 6.09
N LEU A 792 11.09 25.51 5.45
CA LEU A 792 9.95 26.39 5.67
C LEU A 792 8.70 25.97 4.89
N LEU A 793 8.84 25.28 3.75
CA LEU A 793 7.71 24.87 2.91
C LEU A 793 6.58 24.14 3.68
N PRO A 794 6.86 23.18 4.57
CA PRO A 794 5.80 22.50 5.31
C PRO A 794 5.03 23.42 6.27
N ALA A 795 5.73 24.39 6.89
CA ALA A 795 5.09 25.39 7.73
C ALA A 795 4.12 26.27 6.93
N VAL A 796 4.54 26.72 5.75
CA VAL A 796 3.70 27.51 4.83
C VAL A 796 2.51 26.69 4.34
N ALA A 797 2.73 25.44 3.95
CA ALA A 797 1.66 24.55 3.46
C ALA A 797 0.60 24.30 4.55
N VAL A 798 1.02 23.98 5.78
CA VAL A 798 0.10 23.77 6.91
C VAL A 798 -0.65 25.06 7.26
N ALA A 799 0.05 26.20 7.29
CA ALA A 799 -0.58 27.50 7.53
C ALA A 799 -1.61 27.87 6.46
N LEU A 800 -1.34 27.60 5.18
CA LEU A 800 -2.27 27.79 4.07
C LEU A 800 -3.50 26.88 4.22
N VAL A 801 -3.30 25.61 4.55
CA VAL A 801 -4.41 24.67 4.79
C VAL A 801 -5.30 25.15 5.93
N ILE A 802 -4.71 25.61 7.04
CA ILE A 802 -5.47 26.17 8.17
C ILE A 802 -6.23 27.42 7.72
N LYS A 803 -5.55 28.38 7.09
CA LYS A 803 -6.16 29.64 6.63
C LYS A 803 -7.35 29.42 5.69
N LEU A 804 -7.24 28.46 4.77
CA LEU A 804 -8.26 28.18 3.76
C LEU A 804 -9.45 27.39 4.30
N ASN A 805 -9.31 26.70 5.44
CA ASN A 805 -10.31 25.71 5.90
C ASN A 805 -10.76 25.89 7.36
N SER A 806 -10.26 26.89 8.07
CA SER A 806 -10.58 27.14 9.47
C SER A 806 -11.20 28.51 9.69
N SER A 807 -12.21 28.58 10.54
CA SER A 807 -12.82 29.83 11.06
C SER A 807 -12.20 30.28 12.40
N GLY A 808 -10.97 29.86 12.71
CA GLY A 808 -10.29 30.13 13.98
C GLY A 808 -9.91 31.60 14.24
N LEU A 809 -9.41 31.90 15.45
CA LEU A 809 -9.11 33.25 15.94
C LEU A 809 -8.07 34.00 15.10
N HIS A 810 -7.16 33.26 14.45
CA HIS A 810 -6.22 33.80 13.47
C HIS A 810 -6.87 34.63 12.35
N GLN A 811 -8.15 34.45 12.03
CA GLN A 811 -8.88 35.28 11.05
C GLN A 811 -9.28 36.66 11.58
N ARG A 812 -9.38 36.83 12.91
CA ARG A 812 -9.75 38.09 13.59
C ARG A 812 -8.56 38.84 14.19
N PHE A 813 -7.34 38.46 13.81
CA PHE A 813 -6.10 39.02 14.36
C PHE A 813 -6.00 40.54 14.22
N GLY A 814 -6.56 41.12 13.14
CA GLY A 814 -6.55 42.56 12.88
C GLY A 814 -7.35 43.40 13.89
N GLU A 815 -8.30 42.79 14.61
CA GLU A 815 -9.19 43.49 15.55
C GLU A 815 -8.67 43.47 17.00
N ASN A 816 -7.84 42.47 17.37
CA ASN A 816 -7.41 42.21 18.75
C ASN A 816 -5.88 42.04 18.93
N GLY A 817 -5.07 42.70 18.08
CA GLY A 817 -3.61 42.57 18.10
C GLY A 817 -2.95 42.86 19.46
N GLY A 818 -3.52 43.78 20.26
CA GLY A 818 -3.05 44.09 21.62
C GLY A 818 -3.17 42.91 22.58
N ALA A 819 -4.33 42.23 22.62
CA ALA A 819 -4.56 41.05 23.46
C ALA A 819 -3.68 39.86 23.03
N ALA A 820 -3.46 39.69 21.72
CA ALA A 820 -2.54 38.69 21.19
C ALA A 820 -1.09 38.94 21.65
N LEU A 821 -0.65 40.20 21.62
CA LEU A 821 0.68 40.57 22.11
C LEU A 821 0.79 40.36 23.62
N GLU A 822 -0.21 40.78 24.39
CA GLU A 822 -0.24 40.61 25.85
C GLU A 822 -0.15 39.13 26.24
N PHE A 823 -0.95 38.26 25.61
CA PHE A 823 -0.92 36.83 25.88
C PHE A 823 0.44 36.21 25.53
N GLY A 824 0.99 36.56 24.36
CA GLY A 824 2.31 36.10 23.92
C GLY A 824 3.41 36.54 24.88
N LEU A 825 3.47 37.83 25.22
CA LEU A 825 4.43 38.39 26.16
C LEU A 825 4.31 37.77 27.55
N SER A 826 3.08 37.56 28.03
CA SER A 826 2.84 36.91 29.32
C SER A 826 3.38 35.47 29.32
N TYR A 827 3.11 34.71 28.25
CA TYR A 827 3.69 33.37 28.08
C TYR A 827 5.23 33.44 28.05
N PHE A 828 5.80 34.33 27.23
CA PHE A 828 7.22 34.40 27.03
C PHE A 828 7.95 34.87 28.28
N LEU A 829 7.49 35.90 28.98
CA LEU A 829 8.22 36.46 30.12
C LEU A 829 8.10 35.61 31.38
N LEU A 830 6.92 35.02 31.62
CA LEU A 830 6.61 34.42 32.92
C LEU A 830 6.93 32.93 32.98
N ASN A 831 6.86 32.20 31.86
CA ASN A 831 7.18 30.78 31.83
C ASN A 831 8.66 30.52 31.53
N PRO A 832 9.27 29.45 32.07
CA PRO A 832 8.70 28.51 33.03
C PRO A 832 8.82 28.98 34.50
N TRP A 833 9.45 30.13 34.75
CA TRP A 833 9.91 30.53 36.08
C TRP A 833 8.79 30.82 37.07
N HIS A 834 7.67 31.41 36.65
CA HIS A 834 6.51 31.60 37.52
C HIS A 834 6.07 30.28 38.17
N THR A 835 5.92 29.23 37.37
CA THR A 835 5.50 27.91 37.83
C THR A 835 6.56 27.26 38.72
N LEU A 836 7.84 27.39 38.36
CA LEU A 836 8.95 26.83 39.14
C LEU A 836 9.20 27.55 40.47
N LEU A 837 8.81 28.83 40.59
CA LEU A 837 8.96 29.66 41.79
C LEU A 837 7.71 29.67 42.70
N GLY A 838 6.72 28.81 42.44
CA GLY A 838 5.56 28.62 43.31
C GLY A 838 4.27 29.32 42.87
N GLY A 839 4.25 29.97 41.71
CA GLY A 839 2.99 30.36 41.05
C GLY A 839 2.25 31.56 41.67
N SER A 840 2.95 32.49 42.31
CA SER A 840 2.32 33.68 42.92
C SER A 840 1.91 34.73 41.88
N LEU A 841 0.66 35.19 41.99
CA LEU A 841 0.10 36.27 41.17
C LEU A 841 0.44 37.68 41.69
N HIS A 842 1.20 37.79 42.78
CA HIS A 842 1.62 39.10 43.29
C HIS A 842 2.49 39.82 42.25
N PRO A 843 2.26 41.13 41.96
CA PRO A 843 2.99 41.84 40.91
C PRO A 843 4.52 41.75 41.03
N GLY A 844 5.05 41.83 42.27
CA GLY A 844 6.47 41.66 42.54
C GLY A 844 7.02 40.27 42.15
N ALA A 845 6.23 39.21 42.33
CA ALA A 845 6.63 37.85 41.93
C ALA A 845 6.62 37.68 40.41
N LEU A 846 5.63 38.27 39.72
CA LEU A 846 5.55 38.28 38.25
C LEU A 846 6.73 39.06 37.63
N LEU A 847 7.03 40.25 38.16
CA LEU A 847 8.18 41.05 37.73
C LEU A 847 9.50 40.32 37.99
N THR A 848 9.61 39.61 39.11
CA THR A 848 10.79 38.79 39.42
C THR A 848 10.97 37.65 38.42
N ALA A 849 9.89 36.94 38.07
CA ALA A 849 9.94 35.86 37.08
C ALA A 849 10.34 36.38 35.69
N ALA A 850 9.76 37.50 35.25
CA ALA A 850 10.09 38.15 34.00
C ALA A 850 11.54 38.66 33.96
N GLY A 851 11.97 39.37 35.01
CA GLY A 851 13.33 39.87 35.17
C GLY A 851 14.36 38.75 35.19
N LEU A 852 14.06 37.65 35.91
CA LEU A 852 14.90 36.45 35.93
C LEU A 852 15.06 35.86 34.52
N LYS A 853 13.98 35.72 33.74
CA LYS A 853 14.07 35.17 32.39
C LYS A 853 14.95 36.02 31.48
N LEU A 854 14.72 37.33 31.45
CA LEU A 854 15.48 38.26 30.62
C LEU A 854 16.95 38.33 31.06
N GLY A 855 17.20 38.36 32.37
CA GLY A 855 18.55 38.34 32.93
C GLY A 855 19.31 37.07 32.59
N LEU A 856 18.67 35.90 32.71
CA LEU A 856 19.27 34.61 32.34
C LEU A 856 19.58 34.54 30.83
N LEU A 857 18.67 35.02 29.98
CA LEU A 857 18.88 35.05 28.52
C LEU A 857 20.01 36.00 28.14
N GLY A 858 20.03 37.21 28.69
CA GLY A 858 21.06 38.21 28.42
C GLY A 858 22.44 37.74 28.87
N ALA A 859 22.54 37.21 30.10
CA ALA A 859 23.79 36.66 30.62
C ALA A 859 24.26 35.42 29.84
N ALA A 860 23.35 34.53 29.45
CA ALA A 860 23.70 33.36 28.63
C ALA A 860 24.18 33.75 27.23
N LEU A 861 23.57 34.77 26.60
CA LEU A 861 24.02 35.30 25.30
C LEU A 861 25.42 35.91 25.40
N ALA A 862 25.70 36.67 26.46
CA ALA A 862 27.02 37.26 26.71
C ALA A 862 28.10 36.19 26.95
N LEU A 863 27.75 35.08 27.59
CA LEU A 863 28.68 33.99 27.93
C LEU A 863 28.73 32.86 26.88
N ALA A 864 27.89 32.91 25.84
CA ALA A 864 27.80 31.85 24.84
C ALA A 864 29.04 31.83 23.93
N THR A 865 29.69 30.66 23.87
CA THR A 865 30.79 30.33 22.96
C THR A 865 30.29 30.12 21.52
N GLU A 866 31.18 30.03 20.54
CA GLU A 866 30.83 29.71 19.15
C GLU A 866 30.03 28.41 19.01
N ARG A 867 30.24 27.43 19.90
CA ARG A 867 29.54 26.14 19.89
C ARG A 867 28.17 26.20 20.56
N THR A 868 28.02 27.00 21.61
CA THR A 868 26.77 27.08 22.40
C THR A 868 25.83 28.19 21.94
N ARG A 869 26.34 29.24 21.27
CA ARG A 869 25.55 30.36 20.74
C ARG A 869 24.48 29.94 19.73
N PRO A 870 24.75 29.05 18.74
CA PRO A 870 23.70 28.58 17.84
C PRO A 870 22.58 27.84 18.56
N VAL A 871 22.90 27.04 19.59
CA VAL A 871 21.90 26.32 20.37
C VAL A 871 20.99 27.28 21.13
N LEU A 872 21.57 28.31 21.75
CA LEU A 872 20.83 29.35 22.46
C LEU A 872 19.90 30.14 21.52
N LEU A 873 20.38 30.53 20.34
CA LEU A 873 19.58 31.25 19.34
C LEU A 873 18.44 30.39 18.79
N LEU A 874 18.66 29.10 18.58
CA LEU A 874 17.62 28.16 18.13
C LEU A 874 16.56 27.91 19.20
N ALA A 875 16.98 27.79 20.47
CA ALA A 875 16.06 27.64 21.59
C ALA A 875 15.21 28.90 21.80
N LEU A 876 15.83 30.08 21.68
CA LEU A 876 15.14 31.37 21.75
C LEU A 876 14.16 31.56 20.59
N ALA A 877 14.56 31.22 19.36
CA ALA A 877 13.68 31.27 18.20
C ALA A 877 12.46 30.34 18.36
N TYR A 878 12.65 29.16 18.95
CA TYR A 878 11.55 28.25 19.27
C TYR A 878 10.58 28.83 20.30
N ASP A 879 11.10 29.44 21.38
CA ASP A 879 10.26 30.00 22.45
C ASP A 879 9.51 31.26 22.00
N LEU A 880 10.17 32.15 21.27
CA LEU A 880 9.55 33.33 20.65
C LEU A 880 8.52 32.94 19.59
N GLY A 881 8.80 31.94 18.76
CA GLY A 881 7.83 31.40 17.81
C GLY A 881 6.61 30.80 18.52
N SER A 882 6.82 30.13 19.65
CA SER A 882 5.75 29.56 20.48
C SER A 882 4.89 30.65 21.11
N SER A 883 5.54 31.72 21.60
CA SER A 883 4.90 32.93 22.10
C SER A 883 4.00 33.59 21.05
N LEU A 884 4.53 33.79 19.83
CA LEU A 884 3.79 34.40 18.73
C LEU A 884 2.54 33.58 18.37
N LEU A 885 2.69 32.27 18.16
CA LEU A 885 1.57 31.42 17.76
C LEU A 885 0.53 31.26 18.89
N LEU A 886 0.96 31.29 20.16
CA LEU A 886 0.04 31.31 21.30
C LEU A 886 -0.75 32.61 21.38
N GLY A 887 -0.11 33.76 21.18
CA GLY A 887 -0.80 35.05 21.10
C GLY A 887 -1.85 35.07 19.99
N ILE A 888 -1.50 34.59 18.79
CA ILE A 888 -2.43 34.52 17.65
C ILE A 888 -3.64 33.61 17.96
N GLY A 889 -3.40 32.43 18.53
CA GLY A 889 -4.42 31.39 18.63
C GLY A 889 -5.17 31.26 19.97
N ARG A 890 -4.76 31.97 21.02
CA ARG A 890 -5.27 31.73 22.40
C ARG A 890 -5.53 32.98 23.25
N HIS A 891 -5.46 34.18 22.67
CA HIS A 891 -5.64 35.43 23.41
C HIS A 891 -7.00 35.57 24.11
N ASP A 892 -8.04 34.89 23.61
CA ASP A 892 -9.38 34.83 24.18
C ASP A 892 -9.46 34.04 25.51
N THR A 893 -8.46 33.21 25.82
CA THR A 893 -8.46 32.39 27.04
C THR A 893 -8.02 33.12 28.31
N GLY A 894 -7.57 34.37 28.17
CA GLY A 894 -7.20 35.25 29.30
C GLY A 894 -5.80 35.03 29.87
N PHE A 895 -5.37 35.99 30.71
CA PHE A 895 -4.00 36.07 31.24
C PHE A 895 -3.53 34.82 31.98
N LEU A 896 -4.34 34.26 32.89
CA LEU A 896 -3.97 33.08 33.68
C LEU A 896 -3.71 31.85 32.82
N ALA A 897 -4.40 31.71 31.68
CA ALA A 897 -4.20 30.59 30.77
C ALA A 897 -2.80 30.62 30.13
N ALA A 898 -2.22 31.80 29.90
CA ALA A 898 -0.86 31.96 29.37
C ALA A 898 0.21 31.34 30.30
N MET A 899 -0.10 31.20 31.59
CA MET A 899 0.79 30.66 32.63
C MET A 899 0.43 29.22 33.03
N SER A 900 -0.53 28.60 32.33
CA SER A 900 -0.99 27.24 32.63
C SER A 900 0.09 26.18 32.45
N SER A 901 -0.08 25.03 33.11
CA SER A 901 0.83 23.89 32.99
C SER A 901 0.97 23.36 31.56
N ARG A 902 -0.05 23.57 30.71
CA ARG A 902 -0.06 23.23 29.28
C ARG A 902 1.13 23.76 28.49
N TYR A 903 1.66 24.92 28.87
CA TYR A 903 2.66 25.64 28.08
C TYR A 903 4.08 25.55 28.64
N GLN A 904 4.24 24.97 29.83
CA GLN A 904 5.55 24.87 30.50
C GLN A 904 6.53 24.02 29.70
N TYR A 905 6.05 22.95 29.07
CA TYR A 905 6.88 22.00 28.34
C TYR A 905 7.70 22.68 27.21
N SER A 906 7.04 23.50 26.39
CA SER A 906 7.70 24.26 25.31
C SER A 906 8.62 25.34 25.87
N SER A 907 8.20 26.04 26.92
CA SER A 907 9.00 27.10 27.52
C SER A 907 10.27 26.58 28.21
N LEU A 908 10.19 25.41 28.87
CA LEU A 908 11.34 24.69 29.42
C LEU A 908 12.34 24.33 28.33
N LEU A 909 11.87 23.76 27.21
CA LEU A 909 12.73 23.43 26.07
C LEU A 909 13.48 24.65 25.53
N GLY A 910 12.81 25.81 25.48
CA GLY A 910 13.38 27.07 25.00
C GLY A 910 14.30 27.78 26.01
N SER A 911 14.03 27.67 27.32
CA SER A 911 14.71 28.47 28.35
C SER A 911 15.87 27.74 29.04
N LEU A 912 15.81 26.42 29.16
CA LEU A 912 16.81 25.62 29.88
C LEU A 912 18.22 25.60 29.25
N PRO A 913 18.41 25.72 27.92
CA PRO A 913 19.75 25.90 27.35
C PRO A 913 20.50 27.11 27.92
N SER A 914 19.81 28.20 28.26
CA SER A 914 20.40 29.39 28.88
C SER A 914 20.97 29.07 30.27
N VAL A 915 20.24 28.29 31.06
CA VAL A 915 20.67 27.84 32.40
C VAL A 915 21.91 26.96 32.28
N ALA A 916 21.93 26.04 31.31
CA ALA A 916 23.08 25.17 31.08
C ALA A 916 24.35 25.97 30.72
N ILE A 917 24.22 27.01 29.89
CA ILE A 917 25.36 27.87 29.52
C ILE A 917 25.91 28.64 30.73
N LEU A 918 25.02 29.17 31.58
CA LEU A 918 25.43 29.90 32.80
C LEU A 918 26.14 29.00 33.81
N LEU A 919 25.59 27.81 34.07
CA LEU A 919 26.23 26.82 34.92
C LEU A 919 27.59 26.39 34.35
N ALA A 920 27.70 26.25 33.03
CA ALA A 920 28.97 25.93 32.37
C ALA A 920 30.01 27.06 32.44
N ALA A 921 29.61 28.32 32.63
CA ALA A 921 30.57 29.42 32.84
C ALA A 921 31.22 29.39 34.22
N VAL A 922 30.52 28.85 35.23
CA VAL A 922 31.04 28.68 36.60
C VAL A 922 31.81 27.36 36.75
N TRP A 923 31.48 26.36 35.92
CA TRP A 923 32.00 24.99 35.99
C TRP A 923 33.54 24.86 36.01
N PRO A 924 34.33 25.59 35.18
CA PRO A 924 35.79 25.47 35.16
C PRO A 924 36.46 26.02 36.42
N ARG A 925 35.75 26.78 37.26
CA ARG A 925 36.28 27.36 38.51
C ARG A 925 36.29 26.36 39.67
N LEU A 926 35.77 25.15 39.47
CA LEU A 926 35.72 24.08 40.48
C LEU A 926 36.83 23.06 40.24
N SER A 927 37.47 22.57 41.30
CA SER A 927 38.38 21.41 41.20
C SER A 927 37.61 20.16 40.76
N ALA A 928 38.25 19.21 40.09
CA ALA A 928 37.56 18.04 39.53
C ALA A 928 36.76 17.22 40.57
N SER A 929 37.24 17.11 41.82
CA SER A 929 36.53 16.45 42.91
C SER A 929 35.30 17.25 43.39
N ARG A 930 35.45 18.58 43.56
CA ARG A 930 34.36 19.49 43.94
C ARG A 930 33.31 19.62 42.83
N ALA A 931 33.72 19.59 41.56
CA ALA A 931 32.84 19.64 40.41
C ALA A 931 31.95 18.38 40.34
N ARG A 932 32.54 17.17 40.47
CA ARG A 932 31.78 15.91 40.48
C ARG A 932 30.80 15.83 41.65
N PHE A 933 31.25 16.16 42.86
CA PHE A 933 30.38 16.20 44.04
C PHE A 933 29.28 17.25 43.91
N GLY A 934 29.62 18.47 43.46
CA GLY A 934 28.68 19.56 43.24
C GLY A 934 27.60 19.23 42.20
N ALA A 935 27.96 18.61 41.07
CA ALA A 935 26.97 18.14 40.10
C ALA A 935 26.07 17.04 40.64
N ALA A 936 26.64 16.06 41.36
CA ALA A 936 25.85 14.99 41.96
C ALA A 936 24.85 15.57 42.97
N LEU A 937 25.31 16.45 43.87
CA LEU A 937 24.48 17.13 44.85
C LEU A 937 23.40 17.99 44.17
N LEU A 938 23.76 18.82 43.19
CA LEU A 938 22.81 19.67 42.47
C LEU A 938 21.76 18.82 41.74
N THR A 939 22.16 17.72 41.10
CA THR A 939 21.24 16.80 40.43
C THR A 939 20.28 16.18 41.45
N VAL A 940 20.78 15.70 42.59
CA VAL A 940 19.95 15.11 43.66
C VAL A 940 18.97 16.14 44.23
N LEU A 941 19.41 17.38 44.47
CA LEU A 941 18.55 18.46 44.96
C LEU A 941 17.45 18.80 43.96
N VAL A 942 17.79 18.90 42.67
CA VAL A 942 16.79 19.15 41.60
C VAL A 942 15.80 17.99 41.50
N VAL A 943 16.28 16.74 41.51
CA VAL A 943 15.42 15.55 41.49
C VAL A 943 14.47 15.55 42.69
N GLY A 944 15.00 15.80 43.90
CA GLY A 944 14.20 15.87 45.13
C GLY A 944 13.16 16.99 45.09
N PHE A 945 13.55 18.18 44.63
CA PHE A 945 12.65 19.33 44.44
C PHE A 945 11.52 19.01 43.47
N CYS A 946 11.84 18.46 42.30
CA CYS A 946 10.86 18.10 41.28
C CYS A 946 9.91 17.00 41.77
N LEU A 947 10.43 15.92 42.37
CA LEU A 947 9.61 14.79 42.82
C LEU A 947 8.70 15.17 44.01
N ARG A 948 9.11 16.09 44.89
CA ARG A 948 8.30 16.56 46.03
C ARG A 948 6.98 17.21 45.60
N GLY A 949 6.92 17.87 44.45
CA GLY A 949 5.74 18.61 44.00
C GLY A 949 4.61 17.75 43.42
N TRP A 950 4.89 16.53 42.95
CA TRP A 950 3.91 15.70 42.25
C TRP A 950 2.67 15.30 43.07
N PRO A 951 2.77 14.88 44.35
CA PRO A 951 1.61 14.43 45.10
C PRO A 951 0.51 15.49 45.24
N ALA A 952 0.87 16.77 45.37
CA ALA A 952 -0.07 17.87 45.47
C ALA A 952 -0.77 18.10 44.12
N VAL A 953 0.00 18.30 43.05
CA VAL A 953 -0.55 18.64 41.72
C VAL A 953 -1.36 17.48 41.12
N LEU A 954 -0.93 16.22 41.31
CA LEU A 954 -1.68 15.04 40.84
C LEU A 954 -3.02 14.87 41.55
N ARG A 955 -3.10 15.17 42.84
CA ARG A 955 -4.34 15.06 43.61
C ARG A 955 -5.41 15.99 43.04
N ASP A 956 -5.04 17.24 42.77
CA ASP A 956 -5.94 18.23 42.19
C ASP A 956 -6.33 17.86 40.74
N PHE A 957 -5.36 17.41 39.95
CA PHE A 957 -5.58 17.08 38.53
C PHE A 957 -6.47 15.85 38.33
N THR A 958 -6.27 14.78 39.10
CA THR A 958 -7.02 13.51 38.95
C THR A 958 -8.46 13.55 39.47
N GLY A 959 -8.79 14.54 40.31
CA GLY A 959 -10.15 14.74 40.83
C GLY A 959 -11.15 15.01 39.71
N TRP A 960 -10.96 16.11 38.99
CA TRP A 960 -11.84 16.52 37.89
C TRP A 960 -11.51 15.79 36.57
N ARG A 961 -10.23 15.51 36.27
CA ARG A 961 -9.85 14.71 35.10
C ARG A 961 -9.83 13.23 35.44
N GLY A 962 -10.90 12.55 35.06
CA GLY A 962 -10.98 11.10 35.07
C GLY A 962 -11.94 10.57 36.11
N THR A 963 -11.82 10.97 37.38
CA THR A 963 -12.68 10.42 38.44
C THR A 963 -14.14 10.86 38.30
N GLU A 964 -14.38 12.15 38.08
CA GLU A 964 -15.73 12.71 37.92
C GLU A 964 -16.45 12.15 36.68
N LEU A 965 -15.81 12.22 35.51
CA LEU A 965 -16.39 11.70 34.27
C LEU A 965 -16.54 10.17 34.29
N ARG A 966 -15.62 9.43 34.90
CA ARG A 966 -15.75 7.98 35.09
C ARG A 966 -16.99 7.66 35.92
N ARG A 967 -17.24 8.39 37.02
CA ARG A 967 -18.49 8.24 37.80
C ARG A 967 -19.73 8.49 36.94
N LEU A 968 -19.73 9.56 36.14
CA LEU A 968 -20.86 9.90 35.26
C LEU A 968 -21.10 8.86 34.15
N ILE A 969 -20.03 8.28 33.58
CA ILE A 969 -20.10 7.25 32.54
C ILE A 969 -20.62 5.92 33.09
N PHE A 970 -20.23 5.55 34.31
CA PHE A 970 -20.67 4.31 34.96
C PHE A 970 -21.96 4.45 35.77
N ALA A 971 -22.52 5.65 35.90
CA ALA A 971 -23.84 5.87 36.47
C ALA A 971 -24.96 5.32 35.56
N PRO A 972 -26.15 4.99 36.10
CA PRO A 972 -27.33 4.62 35.32
C PRO A 972 -27.66 5.62 34.21
N ALA A 973 -28.36 5.17 33.18
CA ALA A 973 -28.77 6.05 32.08
C ALA A 973 -29.64 7.20 32.59
N THR A 974 -29.44 8.41 32.05
CA THR A 974 -30.23 9.60 32.40
C THR A 974 -30.75 10.31 31.15
N GLN A 975 -31.93 10.91 31.26
CA GLN A 975 -32.53 11.77 30.24
C GLN A 975 -32.44 13.27 30.58
N ASP A 976 -31.84 13.62 31.73
CA ASP A 976 -31.69 15.00 32.16
C ASP A 976 -30.70 15.76 31.24
N PRO A 977 -31.17 16.76 30.46
CA PRO A 977 -30.33 17.49 29.50
C PRO A 977 -29.25 18.36 30.16
N ALA A 978 -29.31 18.57 31.48
CA ALA A 978 -28.28 19.25 32.26
C ALA A 978 -27.05 18.36 32.53
N VAL A 979 -27.17 17.03 32.40
CA VAL A 979 -26.06 16.10 32.68
C VAL A 979 -25.16 15.96 31.44
N ARG A 980 -24.12 16.79 31.38
CA ARG A 980 -23.18 16.89 30.25
C ARG A 980 -21.78 16.42 30.62
N VAL A 981 -20.96 16.19 29.59
CA VAL A 981 -19.54 15.88 29.78
C VAL A 981 -18.84 17.14 30.37
N PRO A 982 -18.10 17.02 31.49
CA PRO A 982 -17.38 18.15 32.07
C PRO A 982 -16.45 18.82 31.04
N ALA A 983 -16.49 20.15 30.99
CA ALA A 983 -15.74 20.99 30.03
C ALA A 983 -16.08 20.76 28.54
N LEU A 984 -17.16 20.03 28.21
CA LEU A 984 -17.66 19.86 26.85
C LEU A 984 -19.17 20.13 26.81
N GLU A 985 -19.53 21.41 26.92
CA GLU A 985 -20.92 21.86 27.14
C GLU A 985 -21.90 21.39 26.07
N PHE A 986 -21.47 21.05 24.86
CA PHE A 986 -22.37 20.58 23.80
C PHE A 986 -22.63 19.06 23.82
N MET A 987 -21.87 18.27 24.60
CA MET A 987 -21.98 16.81 24.58
C MET A 987 -22.71 16.27 25.80
N HIS A 988 -23.86 15.64 25.55
CA HIS A 988 -24.64 14.94 26.57
C HIS A 988 -23.92 13.67 27.06
N ILE A 989 -24.07 13.31 28.35
CA ILE A 989 -23.35 12.18 28.95
C ILE A 989 -23.67 10.83 28.28
N GLU A 990 -24.91 10.64 27.81
CA GLU A 990 -25.30 9.39 27.12
C GLU A 990 -24.58 9.22 25.78
N ARG A 991 -24.21 10.31 25.10
CA ARG A 991 -23.36 10.24 23.91
C ARG A 991 -21.97 9.76 24.27
N ALA A 992 -21.39 10.26 25.37
CA ALA A 992 -20.11 9.79 25.88
C ALA A 992 -20.15 8.30 26.27
N LYS A 993 -21.23 7.82 26.91
CA LYS A 993 -21.43 6.38 27.19
C LYS A 993 -21.51 5.55 25.91
N ALA A 994 -22.15 6.06 24.86
CA ALA A 994 -22.18 5.39 23.56
C ALA A 994 -20.78 5.28 22.93
N LEU A 995 -19.97 6.35 23.00
CA LEU A 995 -18.58 6.33 22.55
C LEU A 995 -17.72 5.38 23.39
N GLN A 996 -17.92 5.35 24.71
CA GLN A 996 -17.27 4.42 25.62
C GLN A 996 -17.47 2.96 25.18
N ARG A 997 -18.72 2.57 24.89
CA ARG A 997 -19.03 1.23 24.36
C ARG A 997 -18.47 1.01 22.96
N ALA A 998 -18.54 2.01 22.09
CA ALA A 998 -18.11 1.88 20.70
C ALA A 998 -16.60 1.66 20.56
N TYR A 999 -15.80 2.28 21.44
CA TYR A 999 -14.34 2.26 21.41
C TYR A 999 -13.71 1.49 22.58
N ASN A 1000 -14.52 0.79 23.38
CA ASN A 1000 -14.09 0.03 24.56
C ASN A 1000 -13.24 0.85 25.54
N LEU A 1001 -13.66 2.08 25.82
CA LEU A 1001 -12.88 3.01 26.64
C LEU A 1001 -12.87 2.55 28.10
N HIS A 1002 -11.67 2.35 28.67
CA HIS A 1002 -11.46 1.88 30.04
C HIS A 1002 -10.22 2.51 30.71
#